data_AF-A0A2N1RQP2-F1
#
_entry.id   AF-A0A2N1RQP2-F1
#
_cell.length_a   1.000
_cell.length_b   1.000
_cell.length_c   1.000
_cell.angle_alpha   90.00
_cell.angle_beta   90.00
_cell.angle_gamma   90.00
#
_symmetry.space_group_name_H-M   'P 1'
#
loop_
_entity.id
_entity.type
_entity.pdbx_description
1 polymer ?
#
loop_
_entity_poly.entity_id
_entity_poly.type
_entity_poly.pdbx_seq_one_letter_code
_entity_poly.pdbx_strand_id
1 'polypeptide(L)'
;MKRYTFAIIFSALLLCSCSNTIENNKQPVVKDGVADLSGWNFSSNGIIELNGSWEFYCGQLLEPRDFTLTQIEKKSFINVPDAWDEFLCDGKKLGSWANATYRLTIITGDNNPVFLKILPPNSAYRIWANGNYYGEIGRVAANSADEIPKYKSVIYDFEPVNKKIEVIIQVSNYSIYLGGMIIPVIAGHRDDVHGQKNRRIAFDIFMFASLLVISVYYSGLFLMRKSDKSNLFFSIFTLLLSIRALVTNEMYLYELFPNANWQIMYKIDFITTTLCVPVFIHFIYLIYPGIIKKQIRIIFTASALIYSLLILFSPTKIYSPFLPVYNIITLIACIFVVYVLIRAVKDKQEGAKLALSGFIILFATVINDILSVNNIIHTMQFSSFGVFAFILMQSLISSMKFASAFNRIEDLSLNLEIKVNARTMELEREKELLRSRNETIENELIIAKKIQKQIIPRHSPVDNIYAFYKPMDKVGGDFYDFIKYRDSEKIGIFLSDVSGHGVPAAFITSMVKTSILQAGACKEDPAGLLASLNDTLLNQTGGNFVTAFYGIYTPSTRDFIYSNSGHNPPFIHSSGNVKNIEGTRSIPLAIFDNESLSTGNKIRLNNNIRFEIGDKILFYTDGLTEAVSRYDNNIYFENDLVSDLIRKYSSSPPKDFIRNIYNELVLFHGSDLFDDDVCMICMDIN
;
A
#
# COMPACT_ATOMS: atom_id res chain seq x y z
N MET A 1 -7.56 -14.98 -31.29
CA MET A 1 -6.66 -15.63 -32.27
C MET A 1 -5.45 -14.78 -32.66
N LYS A 2 -5.58 -13.48 -32.97
CA LYS A 2 -4.42 -12.64 -33.41
C LYS A 2 -3.28 -12.40 -32.38
N ARG A 3 -3.50 -12.61 -31.07
CA ARG A 3 -2.49 -12.38 -30.01
C ARG A 3 -1.43 -13.48 -29.86
N TYR A 4 -1.69 -14.70 -30.32
CA TYR A 4 -0.76 -15.83 -30.18
C TYR A 4 0.14 -16.04 -31.40
N THR A 5 -0.25 -15.46 -32.54
CA THR A 5 0.47 -15.56 -33.81
C THR A 5 1.88 -14.98 -33.73
N PHE A 6 2.08 -13.86 -33.02
CA PHE A 6 3.41 -13.22 -32.93
C PHE A 6 4.40 -14.04 -32.09
N ALA A 7 3.94 -14.63 -30.97
CA ALA A 7 4.77 -15.51 -30.14
C ALA A 7 5.15 -16.80 -30.89
N ILE A 8 4.20 -17.38 -31.64
CA ILE A 8 4.46 -18.58 -32.46
C ILE A 8 5.43 -18.26 -33.60
N ILE A 9 5.30 -17.11 -34.26
CA ILE A 9 6.21 -16.68 -35.34
C ILE A 9 7.62 -16.41 -34.79
N PHE A 10 7.76 -15.79 -33.61
CA PHE A 10 9.05 -15.53 -33.00
C PHE A 10 9.74 -16.80 -32.49
N SER A 11 8.97 -17.75 -31.91
CA SER A 11 9.47 -19.08 -31.55
C SER A 11 9.82 -19.93 -32.79
N ALA A 12 9.07 -19.79 -33.88
CA ALA A 12 9.37 -20.45 -35.15
C ALA A 12 10.64 -19.89 -35.81
N LEU A 13 10.89 -18.58 -35.71
CA LEU A 13 12.12 -17.94 -36.20
C LEU A 13 13.38 -18.40 -35.45
N LEU A 14 13.29 -18.68 -34.14
CA LEU A 14 14.38 -19.28 -33.36
C LEU A 14 14.63 -20.76 -33.71
N LEU A 15 13.60 -21.49 -34.13
CA LEU A 15 13.70 -22.90 -34.55
C LEU A 15 14.15 -23.06 -36.01
N CYS A 16 13.83 -22.10 -36.89
CA CYS A 16 14.17 -22.17 -38.32
C CYS A 16 15.64 -21.87 -38.65
N SER A 17 16.45 -21.42 -37.68
CA SER A 17 17.89 -21.18 -37.92
C SER A 17 18.79 -22.41 -37.72
N CYS A 18 18.22 -23.59 -37.43
CA CYS A 18 18.97 -24.82 -37.18
C CYS A 18 18.62 -25.95 -38.18
N SER A 19 18.47 -25.63 -39.47
CA SER A 19 18.39 -26.67 -40.50
C SER A 19 19.52 -26.53 -41.52
N ASN A 20 20.75 -26.79 -41.08
CA ASN A 20 21.69 -27.46 -41.97
C ASN A 20 21.52 -28.96 -41.73
N THR A 21 20.58 -29.55 -42.45
CA THR A 21 20.53 -31.00 -42.67
C THR A 21 21.82 -31.40 -43.38
N ILE A 22 22.78 -31.92 -42.61
CA ILE A 22 23.92 -32.66 -43.16
C ILE A 22 23.34 -33.97 -43.70
N GLU A 23 23.63 -34.26 -44.97
CA GLU A 23 23.25 -35.51 -45.63
C GLU A 23 23.66 -36.72 -44.78
N ASN A 24 22.78 -37.71 -44.77
CA ASN A 24 22.82 -38.94 -43.97
C ASN A 24 23.91 -39.92 -44.45
N ASN A 25 25.16 -39.48 -44.58
CA ASN A 25 26.30 -40.39 -44.69
C ASN A 25 26.50 -41.05 -43.32
N LYS A 26 26.42 -42.39 -43.28
CA LYS A 26 26.72 -43.17 -42.07
C LYS A 26 28.10 -42.75 -41.55
N GLN A 27 28.14 -42.08 -40.40
CA GLN A 27 29.38 -41.67 -39.78
C GLN A 27 30.25 -42.91 -39.49
N PRO A 28 31.54 -42.90 -39.85
CA PRO A 28 32.50 -43.90 -39.41
C PRO A 28 32.46 -44.05 -37.89
N VAL A 29 32.30 -45.30 -37.42
CA VAL A 29 32.33 -45.65 -36.00
C VAL A 29 33.64 -46.37 -35.71
N VAL A 30 34.26 -46.04 -34.58
CA VAL A 30 35.49 -46.70 -34.13
C VAL A 30 35.20 -48.17 -33.81
N LYS A 31 35.99 -49.07 -34.39
CA LYS A 31 35.91 -50.50 -34.13
C LYS A 31 37.28 -51.06 -33.80
N ASP A 32 37.36 -51.82 -32.72
CA ASP A 32 38.57 -52.51 -32.29
C ASP A 32 39.81 -51.59 -32.24
N GLY A 33 39.64 -50.34 -31.81
CA GLY A 33 40.72 -49.36 -31.71
C GLY A 33 41.11 -48.66 -33.01
N VAL A 34 40.35 -48.85 -34.10
CA VAL A 34 40.63 -48.25 -35.40
C VAL A 34 39.46 -47.39 -35.87
N ALA A 35 39.76 -46.15 -36.26
CA ALA A 35 38.86 -45.21 -36.93
C ALA A 35 39.26 -45.10 -38.41
N ASP A 36 38.50 -45.72 -39.32
CA ASP A 36 38.77 -45.59 -40.75
C ASP A 36 38.03 -44.37 -41.33
N LEU A 37 38.78 -43.29 -41.55
CA LEU A 37 38.31 -42.02 -42.13
C LEU A 37 38.78 -41.87 -43.59
N SER A 38 39.27 -42.94 -44.23
CA SER A 38 39.81 -42.86 -45.60
C SER A 38 38.79 -42.39 -46.64
N GLY A 39 37.50 -42.69 -46.42
CA GLY A 39 36.38 -42.23 -47.25
C GLY A 39 35.66 -40.98 -46.73
N TRP A 40 36.11 -40.38 -45.61
CA TRP A 40 35.47 -39.21 -45.01
C TRP A 40 36.10 -37.93 -45.54
N ASN A 41 35.31 -37.08 -46.20
CA ASN A 41 35.77 -35.77 -46.65
C ASN A 41 35.27 -34.69 -45.68
N PHE A 42 36.19 -34.15 -44.86
CA PHE A 42 35.87 -33.13 -43.87
C PHE A 42 35.29 -31.84 -44.47
N SER A 43 35.67 -31.46 -45.71
CA SER A 43 35.12 -30.27 -46.36
C SER A 43 33.64 -30.39 -46.72
N SER A 44 33.18 -31.60 -47.09
CA SER A 44 31.77 -31.84 -47.46
C SER A 44 30.94 -32.40 -46.31
N ASN A 45 31.52 -33.25 -45.46
CA ASN A 45 30.81 -33.97 -44.41
C ASN A 45 30.97 -33.32 -43.02
N GLY A 46 31.91 -32.39 -42.86
CA GLY A 46 32.18 -31.69 -41.61
C GLY A 46 32.91 -32.54 -40.58
N ILE A 47 32.88 -32.07 -39.33
CA ILE A 47 33.47 -32.75 -38.17
C ILE A 47 32.80 -34.10 -37.90
N ILE A 48 33.57 -35.01 -37.29
CA ILE A 48 33.11 -36.35 -36.89
C ILE A 48 33.39 -36.60 -35.41
N GLU A 49 32.47 -37.30 -34.74
CA GLU A 49 32.70 -37.82 -33.39
C GLU A 49 33.32 -39.22 -33.49
N LEU A 50 34.46 -39.43 -32.85
CA LEU A 50 35.18 -40.71 -32.84
C LEU A 50 34.56 -41.69 -31.83
N ASN A 51 33.25 -41.89 -31.96
CA ASN A 51 32.47 -42.76 -31.08
C ASN A 51 32.71 -44.23 -31.43
N GLY A 52 32.77 -45.09 -30.42
CA GLY A 52 32.88 -46.54 -30.61
C GLY A 52 33.95 -47.18 -29.73
N SER A 53 34.46 -48.34 -30.14
CA SER A 53 35.27 -49.23 -29.32
C SER A 53 36.77 -48.90 -29.44
N TRP A 54 37.35 -48.30 -28.40
CA TRP A 54 38.77 -47.90 -28.33
C TRP A 54 39.60 -48.97 -27.60
N GLU A 55 40.90 -49.08 -27.93
CA GLU A 55 41.80 -49.92 -27.13
C GLU A 55 41.92 -49.33 -25.74
N PHE A 56 41.77 -50.17 -24.71
CA PHE A 56 41.71 -49.77 -23.32
C PHE A 56 42.64 -50.61 -22.45
N TYR A 57 43.51 -49.94 -21.70
CA TYR A 57 44.52 -50.53 -20.82
C TYR A 57 44.23 -50.07 -19.40
N CYS A 58 43.47 -50.90 -18.70
CA CYS A 58 42.92 -50.57 -17.40
C CYS A 58 44.00 -50.54 -16.31
N GLY A 59 44.02 -49.49 -15.48
CA GLY A 59 44.93 -49.38 -14.34
C GLY A 59 46.40 -49.16 -14.72
N GLN A 60 46.66 -48.88 -16.00
CA GLN A 60 48.01 -48.72 -16.55
C GLN A 60 48.13 -47.34 -17.21
N LEU A 61 49.23 -46.64 -16.90
CA LEU A 61 49.63 -45.38 -17.54
C LEU A 61 50.78 -45.69 -18.52
N LEU A 62 50.45 -46.15 -19.72
CA LEU A 62 51.40 -46.58 -20.74
C LEU A 62 51.81 -45.41 -21.65
N GLU A 63 53.10 -45.31 -21.94
CA GLU A 63 53.67 -44.36 -22.89
C GLU A 63 53.90 -45.03 -24.27
N PRO A 64 54.09 -44.25 -25.36
CA PRO A 64 54.27 -44.83 -26.69
C PRO A 64 55.38 -45.90 -26.79
N ARG A 65 56.47 -45.74 -26.03
CA ARG A 65 57.57 -46.71 -25.97
C ARG A 65 57.14 -48.09 -25.46
N ASP A 66 56.16 -48.15 -24.56
CA ASP A 66 55.70 -49.40 -23.95
C ASP A 66 54.98 -50.28 -24.98
N PHE A 67 54.39 -49.68 -26.02
CA PHE A 67 53.74 -50.37 -27.14
C PHE A 67 54.69 -50.98 -28.16
N THR A 68 55.98 -50.64 -28.08
CA THR A 68 57.02 -51.25 -28.94
C THR A 68 57.66 -52.49 -28.30
N LEU A 69 57.45 -52.71 -26.99
CA LEU A 69 57.96 -53.86 -26.25
C LEU A 69 56.96 -55.02 -26.35
N THR A 70 57.44 -56.22 -26.69
CA THR A 70 56.62 -57.39 -27.11
C THR A 70 55.70 -58.03 -26.05
N GLN A 71 55.47 -57.42 -24.90
CA GLN A 71 54.55 -57.92 -23.87
C GLN A 71 53.82 -56.77 -23.17
N ILE A 72 52.74 -56.28 -23.79
CA ILE A 72 51.70 -55.57 -23.03
C ILE A 72 50.63 -56.58 -22.64
N GLU A 73 50.52 -56.87 -21.35
CA GLU A 73 49.44 -57.71 -20.83
C GLU A 73 48.13 -56.91 -20.74
N LYS A 74 47.01 -57.59 -21.07
CA LYS A 74 45.61 -57.17 -20.82
C LYS A 74 45.08 -56.02 -21.67
N LYS A 75 45.25 -56.13 -23.00
CA LYS A 75 44.48 -55.33 -23.95
C LYS A 75 42.98 -55.61 -23.79
N SER A 76 42.19 -54.57 -23.60
CA SER A 76 40.73 -54.63 -23.57
C SER A 76 40.15 -53.55 -24.49
N PHE A 77 38.82 -53.48 -24.59
CA PHE A 77 38.15 -52.45 -25.37
C PHE A 77 37.03 -51.82 -24.57
N ILE A 78 36.96 -50.49 -24.61
CA ILE A 78 35.88 -49.71 -23.98
C ILE A 78 35.26 -48.82 -25.04
N ASN A 79 33.95 -48.59 -24.92
CA ASN A 79 33.31 -47.60 -25.75
C ASN A 79 33.70 -46.20 -25.28
N VAL A 80 33.91 -45.29 -26.21
CA VAL A 80 34.05 -43.86 -25.95
C VAL A 80 32.95 -43.17 -26.75
N PRO A 81 32.13 -42.30 -26.15
CA PRO A 81 32.11 -41.98 -24.73
C PRO A 81 31.43 -43.07 -23.89
N ASP A 82 32.07 -43.55 -22.83
CA ASP A 82 31.41 -44.27 -21.72
C ASP A 82 32.23 -44.08 -20.44
N ALA A 83 31.56 -44.18 -19.30
CA ALA A 83 32.21 -44.15 -17.99
C ALA A 83 32.84 -45.52 -17.69
N TRP A 84 34.07 -45.55 -17.17
CA TRP A 84 34.76 -46.80 -16.89
C TRP A 84 34.39 -47.43 -15.54
N ASP A 85 33.48 -46.80 -14.78
CA ASP A 85 33.16 -47.14 -13.39
C ASP A 85 32.69 -48.59 -13.23
N GLU A 86 31.86 -49.04 -14.17
CA GLU A 86 31.30 -50.38 -14.24
C GLU A 86 32.16 -51.34 -15.08
N PHE A 87 33.26 -50.86 -15.65
CA PHE A 87 34.16 -51.67 -16.46
C PHE A 87 34.90 -52.69 -15.60
N LEU A 88 34.94 -53.96 -16.04
CA LEU A 88 35.57 -55.05 -15.32
C LEU A 88 37.02 -55.24 -15.78
N CYS A 89 37.97 -54.95 -14.90
CA CYS A 89 39.39 -55.24 -15.09
C CYS A 89 39.76 -56.47 -14.26
N ASP A 90 40.15 -57.55 -14.95
CA ASP A 90 40.45 -58.85 -14.33
C ASP A 90 39.34 -59.36 -13.38
N GLY A 91 38.08 -59.15 -13.76
CA GLY A 91 36.91 -59.57 -12.98
C GLY A 91 36.55 -58.66 -11.81
N LYS A 92 37.27 -57.55 -11.59
CA LYS A 92 36.92 -56.53 -10.59
C LYS A 92 36.50 -55.24 -11.28
N LYS A 93 35.50 -54.53 -10.72
CA LYS A 93 35.14 -53.20 -11.21
C LYS A 93 36.31 -52.24 -11.02
N LEU A 94 36.64 -51.49 -12.06
CA LEU A 94 37.67 -50.44 -12.01
C LEU A 94 37.28 -49.34 -11.03
N GLY A 95 35.98 -48.99 -11.00
CA GLY A 95 35.44 -47.92 -10.18
C GLY A 95 35.78 -46.53 -10.72
N SER A 96 35.15 -45.52 -10.14
CA SER A 96 35.29 -44.12 -10.55
C SER A 96 36.72 -43.60 -10.42
N TRP A 97 37.40 -44.04 -9.36
CA TRP A 97 38.68 -43.50 -8.89
C TRP A 97 39.86 -44.34 -9.37
N ALA A 98 40.24 -44.14 -10.62
CA ALA A 98 41.24 -44.97 -11.29
C ALA A 98 42.04 -44.18 -12.32
N ASN A 99 42.98 -44.88 -12.95
CA ASN A 99 43.71 -44.41 -14.10
C ASN A 99 43.66 -45.49 -15.20
N ALA A 100 43.79 -45.09 -16.46
CA ALA A 100 43.90 -46.01 -17.58
C ALA A 100 44.50 -45.30 -18.80
N THR A 101 44.90 -46.10 -19.79
CA THR A 101 45.36 -45.61 -21.09
C THR A 101 44.41 -46.03 -22.19
N TYR A 102 44.05 -45.09 -23.05
CA TYR A 102 43.27 -45.29 -24.27
C TYR A 102 44.21 -45.21 -25.47
N ARG A 103 43.99 -46.05 -26.47
CA ARG A 103 44.71 -46.00 -27.74
C ARG A 103 43.76 -46.11 -28.92
N LEU A 104 44.00 -45.28 -29.92
CA LEU A 104 43.22 -45.20 -31.15
C LEU A 104 44.17 -45.05 -32.34
N THR A 105 43.91 -45.81 -33.41
CA THR A 105 44.54 -45.60 -34.71
C THR A 105 43.53 -44.98 -35.68
N ILE A 106 43.81 -43.79 -36.19
CA ILE A 106 43.00 -43.09 -37.18
C ILE A 106 43.65 -43.31 -38.55
N ILE A 107 42.91 -43.91 -39.50
CA ILE A 107 43.33 -44.05 -40.89
C ILE A 107 42.72 -42.88 -41.67
N THR A 108 43.55 -42.15 -42.39
CA THR A 108 43.19 -40.92 -43.12
C THR A 108 43.22 -41.17 -44.63
N GLY A 109 42.42 -40.43 -45.41
CA GLY A 109 42.40 -40.56 -46.87
C GLY A 109 43.61 -39.90 -47.54
N ASP A 110 44.12 -38.84 -46.92
CA ASP A 110 45.22 -38.00 -47.35
C ASP A 110 46.26 -37.80 -46.23
N ASN A 111 47.28 -36.96 -46.46
CA ASN A 111 48.26 -36.59 -45.44
C ASN A 111 47.96 -35.20 -44.83
N ASN A 112 46.73 -34.70 -44.94
CA ASN A 112 46.39 -33.41 -44.35
C ASN A 112 46.30 -33.54 -42.82
N PRO A 113 46.71 -32.50 -42.07
CA PRO A 113 46.60 -32.52 -40.61
C PRO A 113 45.15 -32.69 -40.15
N VAL A 114 44.95 -33.60 -39.18
CA VAL A 114 43.66 -33.84 -38.53
C VAL A 114 43.71 -33.21 -37.14
N PHE A 115 42.71 -32.39 -36.84
CA PHE A 115 42.58 -31.71 -35.55
C PHE A 115 41.66 -32.53 -34.66
N LEU A 116 42.13 -32.93 -33.48
CA LEU A 116 41.29 -33.52 -32.46
C LEU A 116 40.99 -32.51 -31.36
N LYS A 117 39.70 -32.26 -31.14
CA LYS A 117 39.23 -31.56 -29.94
C LYS A 117 38.98 -32.60 -28.86
N ILE A 118 39.77 -32.49 -27.80
CA ILE A 118 39.59 -33.28 -26.59
C ILE A 118 38.92 -32.38 -25.57
N LEU A 119 37.69 -32.75 -25.21
CA LEU A 119 37.03 -32.19 -24.05
C LEU A 119 37.57 -32.93 -22.81
N PRO A 120 37.79 -32.22 -21.69
CA PRO A 120 38.40 -32.81 -20.52
C PRO A 120 37.62 -34.05 -20.06
N PRO A 121 38.27 -35.22 -19.90
CA PRO A 121 37.67 -36.44 -19.37
C PRO A 121 37.56 -36.32 -17.85
N ASN A 122 36.68 -35.42 -17.41
CA ASN A 122 36.35 -35.10 -16.02
C ASN A 122 37.50 -34.72 -15.05
N SER A 123 38.77 -35.00 -15.32
CA SER A 123 39.85 -34.84 -14.33
C SER A 123 41.18 -34.42 -14.97
N ALA A 124 42.09 -35.35 -15.28
CA ALA A 124 43.38 -35.04 -15.90
C ALA A 124 43.69 -36.02 -17.04
N TYR A 125 44.34 -35.52 -18.09
CA TYR A 125 44.80 -36.37 -19.19
C TYR A 125 46.12 -35.92 -19.77
N ARG A 126 46.78 -36.86 -20.43
CA ARG A 126 48.03 -36.65 -21.16
C ARG A 126 47.93 -37.33 -22.52
N ILE A 127 48.43 -36.67 -23.56
CA ILE A 127 48.26 -37.12 -24.94
C ILE A 127 49.58 -37.19 -25.70
N TRP A 128 49.71 -38.27 -26.48
CA TRP A 128 50.72 -38.46 -27.50
C TRP A 128 50.05 -38.78 -28.84
N ALA A 129 50.74 -38.43 -29.92
CA ALA A 129 50.42 -38.96 -31.22
C ALA A 129 51.66 -39.31 -32.03
N ASN A 130 51.61 -40.42 -32.76
CA ASN A 130 52.72 -40.94 -33.57
C ASN A 130 54.04 -41.03 -32.78
N GLY A 131 53.97 -41.39 -31.50
CA GLY A 131 55.13 -41.47 -30.60
C GLY A 131 55.56 -40.13 -29.96
N ASN A 132 55.08 -38.99 -30.46
CA ASN A 132 55.46 -37.67 -29.96
C ASN A 132 54.52 -37.17 -28.86
N TYR A 133 55.07 -36.45 -27.88
CA TYR A 133 54.30 -35.84 -26.79
C TYR A 133 53.68 -34.51 -27.22
N TYR A 134 52.36 -34.35 -27.01
CA TYR A 134 51.63 -33.14 -27.41
C TYR A 134 51.20 -32.26 -26.23
N GLY A 135 50.91 -32.85 -25.07
CA GLY A 135 50.60 -32.07 -23.89
C GLY A 135 49.91 -32.85 -22.77
N GLU A 136 49.67 -32.12 -21.70
CA GLU A 136 49.01 -32.59 -20.48
C GLU A 136 48.05 -31.51 -19.98
N ILE A 137 46.85 -31.91 -19.60
CA ILE A 137 45.86 -31.05 -18.96
C ILE A 137 45.61 -31.59 -17.55
N GLY A 138 45.91 -30.72 -16.58
CA GLY A 138 46.03 -31.15 -15.20
C GLY A 138 47.38 -31.81 -14.95
N ARG A 139 47.42 -32.77 -14.04
CA ARG A 139 48.56 -33.66 -13.81
C ARG A 139 48.03 -35.07 -13.68
N VAL A 140 48.39 -35.93 -14.63
CA VAL A 140 48.02 -37.34 -14.62
C VAL A 140 48.87 -38.05 -13.58
N ALA A 141 48.23 -38.86 -12.74
CA ALA A 141 48.89 -39.61 -11.69
C ALA A 141 48.29 -41.00 -11.50
N ALA A 142 49.09 -41.92 -10.96
CA ALA A 142 48.64 -43.26 -10.60
C ALA A 142 47.89 -43.30 -9.25
N ASN A 143 47.88 -42.19 -8.50
CA ASN A 143 47.29 -42.10 -7.18
C ASN A 143 46.60 -40.72 -6.99
N SER A 144 45.75 -40.63 -5.97
CA SER A 144 44.95 -39.43 -5.70
C SER A 144 45.74 -38.24 -5.13
N ALA A 145 46.95 -38.44 -4.58
CA ALA A 145 47.70 -37.38 -3.92
C ALA A 145 48.47 -36.52 -4.95
N ASP A 146 48.89 -37.14 -6.04
CA ASP A 146 49.69 -36.50 -7.09
C ASP A 146 48.84 -35.98 -8.26
N GLU A 147 47.56 -36.35 -8.33
CA GLU A 147 46.64 -35.88 -9.36
C GLU A 147 46.27 -34.40 -9.16
N ILE A 148 46.31 -33.62 -10.24
CA ILE A 148 45.75 -32.27 -10.28
C ILE A 148 44.73 -32.22 -11.42
N PRO A 149 43.41 -32.21 -11.14
CA PRO A 149 42.42 -32.13 -12.20
C PRO A 149 42.36 -30.72 -12.81
N LYS A 150 42.05 -30.65 -14.10
CA LYS A 150 41.85 -29.38 -14.81
C LYS A 150 40.83 -29.55 -15.94
N TYR A 151 39.78 -28.74 -15.90
CA TYR A 151 38.68 -28.80 -16.85
C TYR A 151 38.86 -27.76 -17.97
N LYS A 152 39.66 -28.09 -19.00
CA LYS A 152 39.89 -27.22 -20.16
C LYS A 152 39.80 -28.01 -21.47
N SER A 153 39.01 -27.53 -22.43
CA SER A 153 38.99 -28.08 -23.78
C SER A 153 40.18 -27.57 -24.61
N VAL A 154 40.91 -28.50 -25.21
CA VAL A 154 42.08 -28.23 -26.04
C VAL A 154 41.93 -28.91 -27.39
N ILE A 155 42.41 -28.23 -28.43
CA ILE A 155 42.46 -28.75 -29.80
C ILE A 155 43.94 -29.03 -30.08
N TYR A 156 44.22 -30.25 -30.51
CA TYR A 156 45.54 -30.70 -30.96
C TYR A 156 45.51 -30.98 -32.46
N ASP A 157 46.61 -30.73 -33.14
CA ASP A 157 46.79 -30.96 -34.57
C ASP A 157 47.78 -32.10 -34.81
N PHE A 158 47.37 -33.09 -35.60
CA PHE A 158 48.17 -34.27 -35.86
C PHE A 158 48.44 -34.45 -37.35
N GLU A 159 49.71 -34.59 -37.69
CA GLU A 159 50.14 -34.92 -39.05
C GLU A 159 50.11 -36.45 -39.25
N PRO A 160 49.40 -36.98 -40.27
CA PRO A 160 49.41 -38.40 -40.57
C PRO A 160 50.79 -38.91 -41.00
N VAL A 161 51.25 -40.01 -40.39
CA VAL A 161 52.45 -40.75 -40.83
C VAL A 161 51.98 -41.99 -41.59
N ASN A 162 52.32 -42.09 -42.89
CA ASN A 162 51.81 -43.15 -43.77
C ASN A 162 50.27 -43.25 -43.75
N LYS A 163 49.58 -42.10 -43.81
CA LYS A 163 48.11 -41.98 -43.71
C LYS A 163 47.51 -42.52 -42.41
N LYS A 164 48.30 -42.67 -41.35
CA LYS A 164 47.85 -43.14 -40.04
C LYS A 164 48.23 -42.14 -38.96
N ILE A 165 47.34 -41.96 -37.99
CA ILE A 165 47.61 -41.24 -36.76
C ILE A 165 47.34 -42.20 -35.61
N GLU A 166 48.37 -42.57 -34.88
CA GLU A 166 48.21 -43.29 -33.62
C GLU A 166 48.09 -42.26 -32.49
N VAL A 167 47.02 -42.34 -31.71
CA VAL A 167 46.75 -41.45 -30.57
C VAL A 167 46.72 -42.29 -29.30
N ILE A 168 47.50 -41.88 -28.31
CA ILE A 168 47.53 -42.48 -26.97
C ILE A 168 47.12 -41.41 -25.96
N ILE A 169 46.10 -41.71 -25.16
CA ILE A 169 45.58 -40.80 -24.13
C ILE A 169 45.61 -41.51 -22.79
N GLN A 170 46.44 -41.02 -21.87
CA GLN A 170 46.37 -41.40 -20.47
C GLN A 170 45.34 -40.55 -19.77
N VAL A 171 44.50 -41.17 -18.94
CA VAL A 171 43.52 -40.49 -18.09
C VAL A 171 43.70 -40.95 -16.66
N SER A 172 43.72 -40.00 -15.72
CA SER A 172 43.52 -40.28 -14.30
C SER A 172 42.27 -39.55 -13.83
N ASN A 173 41.47 -40.21 -13.02
CA ASN A 173 40.37 -39.60 -12.30
C ASN A 173 40.39 -40.07 -10.85
N TYR A 174 40.83 -39.21 -9.94
CA TYR A 174 40.66 -39.36 -8.50
C TYR A 174 39.97 -38.15 -7.91
N SER A 175 39.21 -37.38 -8.68
CA SER A 175 38.65 -36.11 -8.22
C SER A 175 37.15 -35.98 -8.48
N ILE A 176 36.62 -36.65 -9.51
CA ILE A 176 35.23 -36.56 -9.96
C ILE A 176 34.56 -37.94 -9.93
N TYR A 177 33.24 -37.97 -9.75
CA TYR A 177 32.45 -39.20 -9.59
C TYR A 177 32.39 -40.10 -10.83
N LEU A 178 32.45 -39.58 -12.05
CA LEU A 178 32.47 -40.41 -13.27
C LEU A 178 33.85 -40.37 -13.88
N GLY A 179 34.47 -41.54 -14.07
CA GLY A 179 35.82 -41.65 -14.62
C GLY A 179 35.85 -42.11 -16.07
N GLY A 180 36.93 -41.76 -16.75
CA GLY A 180 37.15 -42.10 -18.16
C GLY A 180 36.74 -41.00 -19.13
N MET A 181 36.81 -41.30 -20.43
CA MET A 181 36.47 -40.36 -21.50
C MET A 181 34.96 -40.40 -21.78
N ILE A 182 34.19 -39.68 -20.96
CA ILE A 182 32.71 -39.67 -21.07
C ILE A 182 32.16 -38.64 -22.06
N ILE A 183 33.04 -37.94 -22.79
CA ILE A 183 32.69 -36.96 -23.81
C ILE A 183 33.32 -37.43 -25.14
N PRO A 184 32.58 -37.40 -26.27
CA PRO A 184 33.14 -37.71 -27.58
C PRO A 184 34.41 -36.92 -27.91
N VAL A 185 35.40 -37.59 -28.49
CA VAL A 185 36.55 -36.94 -29.13
C VAL A 185 36.12 -36.53 -30.54
N ILE A 186 36.27 -35.24 -30.88
CA ILE A 186 35.83 -34.70 -32.16
C ILE A 186 37.04 -34.54 -33.09
N ALA A 187 36.95 -35.05 -34.32
CA ALA A 187 37.95 -34.89 -35.36
C ALA A 187 37.45 -33.99 -36.50
N GLY A 188 38.34 -33.19 -37.08
CA GLY A 188 38.03 -32.34 -38.23
C GLY A 188 39.23 -31.57 -38.78
N HIS A 189 38.99 -30.71 -39.76
CA HIS A 189 39.98 -29.70 -40.16
C HIS A 189 40.02 -28.53 -39.16
N ARG A 190 41.10 -27.75 -39.23
CA ARG A 190 41.36 -26.62 -38.35
C ARG A 190 40.15 -25.69 -38.23
N ASP A 191 39.67 -25.20 -39.37
CA ASP A 191 38.65 -24.16 -39.40
C ASP A 191 37.30 -24.67 -38.92
N ASP A 192 36.99 -25.96 -39.16
CA ASP A 192 35.75 -26.58 -38.70
C ASP A 192 35.75 -26.78 -37.19
N VAL A 193 36.84 -27.31 -36.63
CA VAL A 193 36.95 -27.61 -35.19
C VAL A 193 37.06 -26.31 -34.38
N HIS A 194 37.89 -25.36 -34.81
CA HIS A 194 37.96 -24.03 -34.18
C HIS A 194 36.65 -23.25 -34.37
N GLY A 195 36.04 -23.31 -35.55
CA GLY A 195 34.75 -22.69 -35.84
C GLY A 195 33.64 -23.22 -34.94
N GLN A 196 33.59 -24.54 -34.71
CA GLN A 196 32.63 -25.15 -33.78
C GLN A 196 32.87 -24.68 -32.33
N LYS A 197 34.12 -24.67 -31.85
CA LYS A 197 34.47 -24.16 -30.51
C LYS A 197 34.06 -22.69 -30.37
N ASN A 198 34.42 -21.85 -31.34
CA ASN A 198 34.10 -20.42 -31.32
C ASN A 198 32.58 -20.17 -31.37
N ARG A 199 31.81 -20.95 -32.14
CA ARG A 199 30.34 -20.84 -32.18
C ARG A 199 29.71 -21.24 -30.84
N ARG A 200 30.22 -22.28 -30.17
CA ARG A 200 29.76 -22.67 -28.84
C ARG A 200 30.10 -21.61 -27.78
N ILE A 201 31.32 -21.08 -27.79
CA ILE A 201 31.72 -19.97 -26.90
C ILE A 201 30.86 -18.73 -27.14
N ALA A 202 30.66 -18.34 -28.41
CA ALA A 202 29.82 -17.20 -28.77
C ALA A 202 28.38 -17.39 -28.26
N PHE A 203 27.85 -18.62 -28.35
CA PHE A 203 26.55 -18.97 -27.79
C PHE A 203 26.53 -18.84 -26.26
N ASP A 204 27.51 -19.39 -25.54
CA ASP A 204 27.61 -19.29 -24.08
C ASP A 204 27.70 -17.81 -23.61
N ILE A 205 28.49 -16.98 -24.29
CA ILE A 205 28.61 -15.54 -24.01
C ILE A 205 27.29 -14.82 -24.29
N PHE A 206 26.65 -15.11 -25.43
CA PHE A 206 25.34 -14.53 -25.77
C PHE A 206 24.31 -14.86 -24.69
N MET A 207 24.23 -16.13 -24.28
CA MET A 207 23.33 -16.60 -23.22
C MET A 207 23.59 -15.90 -21.89
N PHE A 208 24.86 -15.80 -21.48
CA PHE A 208 25.26 -15.09 -20.28
C PHE A 208 24.82 -13.62 -20.32
N ALA A 209 25.17 -12.90 -21.39
CA ALA A 209 24.89 -11.48 -21.54
C ALA A 209 23.38 -11.19 -21.54
N SER A 210 22.59 -11.98 -22.29
CA SER A 210 21.15 -11.80 -22.36
C SER A 210 20.46 -12.05 -21.02
N LEU A 211 20.81 -13.14 -20.32
CA LEU A 211 20.22 -13.48 -19.03
C LEU A 211 20.64 -12.49 -17.94
N LEU A 212 21.87 -11.96 -18.02
CA LEU A 212 22.34 -10.92 -17.11
C LEU A 212 21.56 -9.61 -17.30
N VAL A 213 21.34 -9.18 -18.55
CA VAL A 213 20.52 -7.97 -18.83
C VAL A 213 19.11 -8.13 -18.28
N ILE A 214 18.50 -9.31 -18.45
CA ILE A 214 17.16 -9.60 -17.92
C ILE A 214 17.17 -9.59 -16.39
N SER A 215 18.19 -10.17 -15.75
CA SER A 215 18.37 -10.13 -14.30
C SER A 215 18.44 -8.68 -13.77
N VAL A 216 19.26 -7.84 -14.41
CA VAL A 216 19.37 -6.41 -14.05
C VAL A 216 18.04 -5.69 -14.24
N TYR A 217 17.32 -5.95 -15.34
CA TYR A 217 16.00 -5.37 -15.60
C TYR A 217 14.98 -5.70 -14.49
N TYR A 218 14.85 -6.98 -14.12
CA TYR A 218 13.91 -7.39 -13.07
C TYR A 218 14.34 -6.93 -11.66
N SER A 219 15.64 -6.83 -11.40
CA SER A 219 16.14 -6.17 -10.19
C SER A 219 15.76 -4.69 -10.14
N GLY A 220 15.85 -3.98 -11.28
CA GLY A 220 15.37 -2.59 -11.41
C GLY A 220 13.87 -2.46 -11.13
N LEU A 221 13.04 -3.34 -11.71
CA LEU A 221 11.59 -3.37 -11.43
C LEU A 221 11.29 -3.62 -9.95
N PHE A 222 12.05 -4.49 -9.29
CA PHE A 222 11.92 -4.72 -7.85
C PHE A 222 12.29 -3.47 -7.03
N LEU A 223 13.37 -2.76 -7.40
CA LEU A 223 13.77 -1.52 -6.70
C LEU A 223 12.72 -0.42 -6.83
N MET A 224 12.07 -0.30 -7.99
CA MET A 224 10.98 0.65 -8.22
C MET A 224 9.70 0.25 -7.47
N ARG A 225 9.42 -1.05 -7.34
CA ARG A 225 8.22 -1.58 -6.67
C ARG A 225 8.56 -2.70 -5.70
N LYS A 226 9.08 -2.32 -4.53
CA LYS A 226 9.50 -3.26 -3.47
C LYS A 226 8.38 -4.15 -2.92
N SER A 227 7.11 -3.78 -3.15
CA SER A 227 5.95 -4.59 -2.77
C SER A 227 5.81 -5.86 -3.62
N ASP A 228 6.31 -5.86 -4.86
CA ASP A 228 6.25 -7.01 -5.75
C ASP A 228 7.54 -7.85 -5.67
N LYS A 229 7.61 -8.70 -4.65
CA LYS A 229 8.75 -9.60 -4.42
C LYS A 229 8.95 -10.63 -5.54
N SER A 230 7.97 -10.84 -6.44
CA SER A 230 8.12 -11.83 -7.52
C SER A 230 9.25 -11.45 -8.48
N ASN A 231 9.43 -10.15 -8.74
CA ASN A 231 10.51 -9.63 -9.58
C ASN A 231 11.91 -9.92 -9.00
N LEU A 232 12.07 -9.89 -7.67
CA LEU A 232 13.33 -10.24 -7.00
C LEU A 232 13.70 -11.72 -7.18
N PHE A 233 12.74 -12.63 -6.96
CA PHE A 233 13.03 -14.06 -7.13
C PHE A 233 13.26 -14.41 -8.61
N PHE A 234 12.58 -13.74 -9.53
CA PHE A 234 12.83 -13.92 -10.95
C PHE A 234 14.22 -13.40 -11.37
N SER A 235 14.64 -12.23 -10.86
CA SER A 235 15.99 -11.71 -11.16
C SER A 235 17.08 -12.64 -10.63
N ILE A 236 16.95 -13.13 -9.39
CA ILE A 236 17.88 -14.12 -8.81
C ILE A 236 17.90 -15.39 -9.65
N PHE A 237 16.74 -15.90 -10.10
CA PHE A 237 16.68 -17.08 -10.96
C PHE A 237 17.45 -16.88 -12.27
N THR A 238 17.22 -15.76 -12.97
CA THR A 238 17.95 -15.45 -14.21
C THR A 238 19.43 -15.18 -13.98
N LEU A 239 19.82 -14.63 -12.82
CA LEU A 239 21.22 -14.45 -12.44
C LEU A 239 21.92 -15.79 -12.27
N LEU A 240 21.32 -16.73 -11.54
CA LEU A 240 21.87 -18.07 -11.34
C LEU A 240 22.08 -18.79 -12.68
N LEU A 241 21.10 -18.70 -13.59
CA LEU A 241 21.22 -19.27 -14.93
C LEU A 241 22.28 -18.57 -15.79
N SER A 242 22.42 -17.24 -15.67
CA SER A 242 23.49 -16.53 -16.39
C SER A 242 24.88 -17.02 -15.95
N ILE A 243 25.11 -17.14 -14.64
CA ILE A 243 26.39 -17.63 -14.10
C ILE A 243 26.63 -19.08 -14.55
N ARG A 244 25.58 -19.92 -14.51
CA ARG A 244 25.64 -21.30 -14.98
C ARG A 244 26.07 -21.41 -16.45
N ALA A 245 25.56 -20.53 -17.33
CA ALA A 245 25.91 -20.53 -18.75
C ALA A 245 27.42 -20.42 -19.02
N LEU A 246 28.20 -19.82 -18.10
CA LEU A 246 29.66 -19.70 -18.22
C LEU A 246 30.44 -20.95 -17.78
N VAL A 247 29.82 -21.86 -17.02
CA VAL A 247 30.50 -22.99 -16.36
C VAL A 247 30.03 -24.37 -16.82
N THR A 248 29.00 -24.48 -17.66
CA THR A 248 28.44 -25.79 -18.05
C THR A 248 29.01 -26.35 -19.37
N ASN A 249 29.05 -25.57 -20.46
CA ASN A 249 29.43 -26.06 -21.81
C ASN A 249 30.95 -26.06 -22.04
N GLU A 250 31.49 -25.06 -22.76
CA GLU A 250 32.93 -24.94 -23.00
C GLU A 250 33.71 -24.46 -21.76
N MET A 251 33.00 -24.32 -20.62
CA MET A 251 33.48 -23.74 -19.38
C MET A 251 34.26 -22.45 -19.59
N TYR A 252 33.67 -21.52 -20.36
CA TYR A 252 34.30 -20.26 -20.75
C TYR A 252 34.86 -19.47 -19.56
N LEU A 253 34.34 -19.68 -18.35
CA LEU A 253 34.90 -19.09 -17.13
C LEU A 253 36.39 -19.43 -16.89
N TYR A 254 36.90 -20.58 -17.35
CA TYR A 254 38.33 -20.90 -17.31
C TYR A 254 39.16 -20.15 -18.35
N GLU A 255 38.58 -19.73 -19.47
CA GLU A 255 39.28 -18.86 -20.42
C GLU A 255 39.40 -17.44 -19.84
N LEU A 256 38.42 -16.99 -19.05
CA LEU A 256 38.46 -15.71 -18.33
C LEU A 256 39.41 -15.74 -17.12
N PHE A 257 39.44 -16.85 -16.37
CA PHE A 257 40.26 -17.02 -15.17
C PHE A 257 41.09 -18.33 -15.22
N PRO A 258 42.17 -18.40 -16.01
CA PRO A 258 42.93 -19.64 -16.23
C PRO A 258 43.58 -20.24 -14.98
N ASN A 259 43.83 -19.42 -13.97
CA ASN A 259 44.49 -19.78 -12.71
C ASN A 259 43.49 -20.01 -11.56
N ALA A 260 42.19 -19.94 -11.82
CA ALA A 260 41.20 -20.16 -10.78
C ALA A 260 41.22 -21.61 -10.27
N ASN A 261 40.93 -21.77 -8.98
CA ASN A 261 40.82 -23.10 -8.38
C ASN A 261 39.66 -23.87 -9.04
N TRP A 262 39.98 -25.04 -9.59
CA TRP A 262 39.03 -25.87 -10.32
C TRP A 262 37.82 -26.29 -9.46
N GLN A 263 38.03 -26.48 -8.15
CA GLN A 263 36.97 -26.85 -7.22
C GLN A 263 35.92 -25.75 -7.11
N ILE A 264 36.35 -24.48 -7.14
CA ILE A 264 35.43 -23.34 -7.06
C ILE A 264 34.53 -23.34 -8.30
N MET A 265 35.11 -23.53 -9.49
CA MET A 265 34.36 -23.55 -10.75
C MET A 265 33.33 -24.69 -10.78
N TYR A 266 33.73 -25.88 -10.36
CA TYR A 266 32.83 -27.03 -10.28
C TYR A 266 31.73 -26.84 -9.21
N LYS A 267 32.07 -26.25 -8.06
CA LYS A 267 31.07 -25.90 -7.03
C LYS A 267 30.06 -24.85 -7.51
N ILE A 268 30.48 -23.87 -8.31
CA ILE A 268 29.58 -22.86 -8.91
C ILE A 268 28.54 -23.54 -9.80
N ASP A 269 28.94 -24.49 -10.66
CA ASP A 269 28.01 -25.20 -11.55
C ASP A 269 26.94 -25.98 -10.75
N PHE A 270 27.35 -26.66 -9.68
CA PHE A 270 26.44 -27.42 -8.82
C PHE A 270 25.52 -26.52 -7.98
N ILE A 271 26.06 -25.46 -7.38
CA ILE A 271 25.27 -24.53 -6.54
C ILE A 271 24.26 -23.77 -7.37
N THR A 272 24.64 -23.27 -8.55
CA THR A 272 23.72 -22.53 -9.43
C THR A 272 22.55 -23.41 -9.86
N THR A 273 22.82 -24.67 -10.23
CA THR A 273 21.78 -25.67 -10.54
C THR A 273 20.87 -25.94 -9.34
N THR A 274 21.47 -26.12 -8.15
CA THR A 274 20.75 -26.43 -6.91
C THR A 274 19.85 -25.28 -6.47
N LEU A 275 20.31 -24.03 -6.54
CA LEU A 275 19.55 -22.88 -6.09
C LEU A 275 18.42 -22.49 -7.05
N CYS A 276 18.49 -22.87 -8.33
CA CYS A 276 17.43 -22.58 -9.30
C CYS A 276 16.06 -23.13 -8.87
N VAL A 277 16.01 -24.35 -8.33
CA VAL A 277 14.77 -25.02 -7.94
C VAL A 277 13.98 -24.27 -6.85
N PRO A 278 14.54 -24.00 -5.65
CA PRO A 278 13.80 -23.31 -4.60
C PRO A 278 13.48 -21.86 -4.97
N VAL A 279 14.37 -21.16 -5.70
CA VAL A 279 14.12 -19.78 -6.15
C VAL A 279 12.94 -19.73 -7.12
N PHE A 280 12.88 -20.65 -8.09
CA PHE A 280 11.76 -20.72 -9.03
C PHE A 280 10.44 -21.10 -8.35
N ILE A 281 10.46 -22.01 -7.38
CA ILE A 281 9.27 -22.35 -6.58
C ILE A 281 8.77 -21.14 -5.77
N HIS A 282 9.68 -20.34 -5.19
CA HIS A 282 9.30 -19.11 -4.51
C HIS A 282 8.68 -18.09 -5.47
N PHE A 283 9.25 -17.96 -6.66
CA PHE A 283 8.69 -17.12 -7.72
C PHE A 283 7.25 -17.53 -8.08
N ILE A 284 6.99 -18.82 -8.33
CA ILE A 284 5.64 -19.33 -8.61
C ILE A 284 4.69 -19.13 -7.42
N TYR A 285 5.16 -19.32 -6.18
CA TYR A 285 4.39 -19.07 -4.96
C TYR A 285 3.93 -17.61 -4.84
N LEU A 286 4.76 -16.65 -5.26
CA LEU A 286 4.44 -15.23 -5.21
C LEU A 286 3.51 -14.79 -6.34
N ILE A 287 3.61 -15.41 -7.52
CA ILE A 287 2.74 -15.09 -8.66
C ILE A 287 1.33 -15.66 -8.47
N TYR A 288 1.21 -16.87 -7.93
CA TYR A 288 -0.07 -17.58 -7.77
C TYR A 288 -0.33 -17.91 -6.28
N PRO A 289 -0.65 -16.89 -5.45
CA PRO A 289 -0.86 -17.08 -4.01
C PRO A 289 -2.06 -18.00 -3.74
N GLY A 290 -1.97 -18.78 -2.66
CA GLY A 290 -3.05 -19.68 -2.20
C GLY A 290 -3.04 -21.10 -2.80
N ILE A 291 -2.28 -21.34 -3.89
CA ILE A 291 -2.17 -22.68 -4.49
C ILE A 291 -1.09 -23.52 -3.79
N ILE A 292 0.11 -22.96 -3.61
CA ILE A 292 1.24 -23.64 -2.97
C ILE A 292 1.17 -23.46 -1.46
N LYS A 293 1.11 -24.58 -0.72
CA LYS A 293 1.19 -24.59 0.74
C LYS A 293 2.60 -24.24 1.22
N LYS A 294 2.70 -23.53 2.35
CA LYS A 294 3.99 -23.10 2.95
C LYS A 294 4.95 -24.27 3.19
N GLN A 295 4.44 -25.43 3.61
CA GLN A 295 5.25 -26.62 3.90
C GLN A 295 5.99 -27.12 2.66
N ILE A 296 5.34 -27.16 1.50
CA ILE A 296 5.94 -27.66 0.25
C ILE A 296 7.13 -26.79 -0.15
N ARG A 297 6.96 -25.46 -0.09
CA ARG A 297 8.05 -24.50 -0.34
C ARG A 297 9.24 -24.72 0.60
N ILE A 298 8.98 -24.96 1.90
CA ILE A 298 10.02 -25.24 2.89
C ILE A 298 10.76 -26.55 2.56
N ILE A 299 10.06 -27.61 2.13
CA ILE A 299 10.68 -28.89 1.77
C ILE A 299 11.69 -28.72 0.63
N PHE A 300 11.30 -28.07 -0.48
CA PHE A 300 12.23 -27.85 -1.59
C PHE A 300 13.41 -26.95 -1.17
N THR A 301 13.16 -25.93 -0.35
CA THR A 301 14.21 -25.06 0.18
C THR A 301 15.17 -25.82 1.08
N ALA A 302 14.67 -26.66 1.98
CA ALA A 302 15.48 -27.49 2.85
C ALA A 302 16.31 -28.50 2.06
N SER A 303 15.73 -29.17 1.06
CA SER A 303 16.46 -30.10 0.19
C SER A 303 17.61 -29.42 -0.57
N ALA A 304 17.38 -28.23 -1.10
CA ALA A 304 18.40 -27.44 -1.78
C ALA A 304 19.47 -26.92 -0.80
N LEU A 305 19.08 -26.51 0.41
CA LEU A 305 20.00 -26.06 1.44
C LEU A 305 20.92 -27.20 1.90
N ILE A 306 20.36 -28.40 2.16
CA ILE A 306 21.14 -29.58 2.55
C ILE A 306 22.17 -29.91 1.47
N TYR A 307 21.76 -29.94 0.20
CA TYR A 307 22.70 -30.24 -0.90
C TYR A 307 23.73 -29.11 -1.11
N SER A 308 23.32 -27.84 -0.98
CA SER A 308 24.24 -26.70 -1.06
C SER A 308 25.29 -26.73 0.05
N LEU A 309 24.90 -27.07 1.28
CA LEU A 309 25.85 -27.25 2.39
C LEU A 309 26.82 -28.40 2.12
N LEU A 310 26.33 -29.52 1.58
CA LEU A 310 27.17 -30.62 1.15
C LEU A 310 28.19 -30.16 0.10
N ILE A 311 27.77 -29.40 -0.93
CA ILE A 311 28.66 -28.88 -1.98
C ILE A 311 29.71 -27.91 -1.41
N LEU A 312 29.30 -27.00 -0.52
CA LEU A 312 30.20 -25.97 0.01
C LEU A 312 31.29 -26.56 0.90
N PHE A 313 30.92 -27.47 1.81
CA PHE A 313 31.82 -27.95 2.87
C PHE A 313 32.51 -29.28 2.58
N SER A 314 32.09 -30.03 1.56
CA SER A 314 32.72 -31.31 1.21
C SER A 314 33.56 -31.23 -0.08
N PRO A 315 34.58 -32.10 -0.24
CA PRO A 315 35.31 -32.25 -1.50
C PRO A 315 34.42 -32.88 -2.60
N THR A 316 34.80 -32.67 -3.86
CA THR A 316 34.04 -33.10 -5.06
C THR A 316 33.64 -34.57 -5.06
N LYS A 317 34.47 -35.44 -4.50
CA LYS A 317 34.19 -36.88 -4.33
C LYS A 317 32.92 -37.19 -3.56
N ILE A 318 32.56 -36.34 -2.59
CA ILE A 318 31.46 -36.61 -1.66
C ILE A 318 30.13 -36.14 -2.24
N TYR A 319 30.06 -34.94 -2.82
CA TYR A 319 28.78 -34.38 -3.28
C TYR A 319 28.41 -34.73 -4.73
N SER A 320 29.39 -34.99 -5.61
CA SER A 320 29.10 -35.27 -7.03
C SER A 320 28.30 -36.56 -7.28
N PRO A 321 28.45 -37.67 -6.50
CA PRO A 321 27.61 -38.86 -6.66
C PRO A 321 26.12 -38.62 -6.39
N PHE A 322 25.77 -37.57 -5.63
CA PHE A 322 24.38 -37.24 -5.30
C PHE A 322 23.67 -36.42 -6.39
N LEU A 323 24.36 -36.04 -7.48
CA LEU A 323 23.77 -35.25 -8.56
C LEU A 323 22.52 -35.92 -9.18
N PRO A 324 22.50 -37.25 -9.48
CA PRO A 324 21.31 -37.90 -10.00
C PRO A 324 20.11 -37.84 -9.05
N VAL A 325 20.34 -37.94 -7.73
CA VAL A 325 19.30 -37.78 -6.71
C VAL A 325 18.71 -36.37 -6.77
N TYR A 326 19.56 -35.36 -6.90
CA TYR A 326 19.10 -33.98 -7.02
C TYR A 326 18.37 -33.70 -8.36
N ASN A 327 18.78 -34.35 -9.45
CA ASN A 327 18.07 -34.30 -10.73
C ASN A 327 16.64 -34.85 -10.61
N ILE A 328 16.44 -35.92 -9.84
CA ILE A 328 15.09 -36.45 -9.53
C ILE A 328 14.27 -35.42 -8.75
N ILE A 329 14.85 -34.76 -7.75
CA ILE A 329 14.18 -33.66 -7.00
C ILE A 329 13.78 -32.53 -7.95
N THR A 330 14.64 -32.18 -8.91
CA THR A 330 14.38 -31.16 -9.94
C THR A 330 13.23 -31.57 -10.85
N LEU A 331 13.16 -32.83 -11.27
CA LEU A 331 12.04 -33.36 -12.06
C LEU A 331 10.71 -33.31 -11.27
N ILE A 332 10.73 -33.72 -10.00
CA ILE A 332 9.57 -33.65 -9.10
C ILE A 332 9.12 -32.19 -8.94
N ALA A 333 10.05 -31.25 -8.77
CA ALA A 333 9.74 -29.82 -8.70
C ALA A 333 9.06 -29.32 -9.98
N CYS A 334 9.55 -29.73 -11.15
CA CYS A 334 8.96 -29.33 -12.42
C CYS A 334 7.54 -29.89 -12.60
N ILE A 335 7.32 -31.18 -12.30
CA ILE A 335 5.98 -31.80 -12.32
C ILE A 335 5.04 -31.06 -11.36
N PHE A 336 5.52 -30.72 -10.16
CA PHE A 336 4.76 -29.96 -9.19
C PHE A 336 4.39 -28.56 -9.71
N VAL A 337 5.31 -27.85 -10.36
CA VAL A 337 5.02 -26.55 -10.98
C VAL A 337 3.97 -26.69 -12.09
N VAL A 338 4.05 -27.71 -12.95
CA VAL A 338 3.01 -27.99 -13.96
C VAL A 338 1.64 -28.15 -13.28
N TYR A 339 1.56 -28.93 -12.20
CA TYR A 339 0.32 -29.08 -11.42
C TYR A 339 -0.20 -27.74 -10.89
N VAL A 340 0.66 -26.91 -10.31
CA VAL A 340 0.29 -25.58 -9.78
C VAL A 340 -0.24 -24.68 -10.90
N LEU A 341 0.42 -24.66 -12.06
CA LEU A 341 0.02 -23.86 -13.21
C LEU A 341 -1.30 -24.35 -13.81
N ILE A 342 -1.54 -25.67 -13.90
CA ILE A 342 -2.83 -26.23 -14.32
C ILE A 342 -3.95 -25.79 -13.36
N ARG A 343 -3.69 -25.83 -12.05
CA ARG A 343 -4.65 -25.35 -11.05
C ARG A 343 -4.90 -23.85 -11.19
N ALA A 344 -3.86 -23.04 -11.40
CA ALA A 344 -3.99 -21.60 -11.65
C ALA A 344 -4.83 -21.30 -12.90
N VAL A 345 -4.71 -22.12 -13.96
CA VAL A 345 -5.55 -22.03 -15.16
C VAL A 345 -7.02 -22.36 -14.84
N LYS A 346 -7.28 -23.40 -14.03
CA LYS A 346 -8.63 -23.77 -13.60
C LYS A 346 -9.27 -22.68 -12.73
N ASP A 347 -8.47 -22.08 -11.85
CA ASP A 347 -8.87 -20.95 -10.99
C ASP A 347 -8.98 -19.62 -11.77
N LYS A 348 -8.82 -19.64 -13.10
CA LYS A 348 -8.91 -18.50 -14.02
C LYS A 348 -7.98 -17.34 -13.65
N GLN A 349 -6.82 -17.63 -13.06
CA GLN A 349 -5.85 -16.60 -12.73
C GLN A 349 -5.24 -15.98 -14.00
N GLU A 350 -5.06 -14.66 -13.97
CA GLU A 350 -4.58 -13.90 -15.12
C GLU A 350 -3.16 -14.34 -15.52
N GLY A 351 -2.94 -14.54 -16.82
CA GLY A 351 -1.66 -14.99 -17.36
C GLY A 351 -1.31 -16.48 -17.13
N ALA A 352 -2.10 -17.24 -16.36
CA ALA A 352 -1.78 -18.63 -16.02
C ALA A 352 -1.62 -19.55 -17.24
N LYS A 353 -2.40 -19.34 -18.30
CA LYS A 353 -2.29 -20.13 -19.55
C LYS A 353 -0.95 -19.91 -20.26
N LEU A 354 -0.48 -18.66 -20.31
CA LEU A 354 0.80 -18.29 -20.90
C LEU A 354 1.97 -18.83 -20.06
N ALA A 355 1.85 -18.75 -18.72
CA ALA A 355 2.84 -19.31 -17.81
C ALA A 355 2.96 -20.83 -17.99
N LEU A 356 1.82 -21.54 -18.08
CA LEU A 356 1.79 -22.98 -18.34
C LEU A 356 2.47 -23.33 -19.68
N SER A 357 2.12 -22.63 -20.77
CA SER A 357 2.74 -22.90 -22.07
C SER A 357 4.25 -22.64 -22.07
N GLY A 358 4.69 -21.53 -21.48
CA GLY A 358 6.12 -21.24 -21.36
C GLY A 358 6.85 -22.27 -20.51
N PHE A 359 6.24 -22.69 -19.40
CA PHE A 359 6.86 -23.66 -18.49
C PHE A 359 6.93 -25.07 -19.09
N ILE A 360 5.98 -25.48 -19.94
CA ILE A 360 6.06 -26.77 -20.65
C ILE A 360 7.29 -26.81 -21.58
N ILE A 361 7.57 -25.72 -22.29
CA ILE A 361 8.77 -25.60 -23.15
C ILE A 361 10.02 -25.70 -22.28
N LEU A 362 10.10 -24.91 -21.20
CA LEU A 362 11.21 -24.97 -20.25
C LEU A 362 11.39 -26.38 -19.68
N PHE A 363 10.31 -27.02 -19.25
CA PHE A 363 10.37 -28.37 -18.67
C PHE A 363 10.87 -29.41 -19.67
N ALA A 364 10.40 -29.37 -20.92
CA ALA A 364 10.88 -30.27 -21.97
C ALA A 364 12.39 -30.09 -22.20
N THR A 365 12.89 -28.85 -22.21
CA THR A 365 14.33 -28.59 -22.36
C THR A 365 15.15 -29.05 -21.15
N VAL A 366 14.61 -28.94 -19.92
CA VAL A 366 15.27 -29.46 -18.71
C VAL A 366 15.35 -30.98 -18.74
N ILE A 367 14.29 -31.67 -19.19
CA ILE A 367 14.30 -33.13 -19.36
C ILE A 367 15.38 -33.53 -20.37
N ASN A 368 15.43 -32.85 -21.53
CA ASN A 368 16.46 -33.12 -22.54
C ASN A 368 17.87 -33.00 -21.95
N ASP A 369 18.13 -31.93 -21.20
CA ASP A 369 19.46 -31.67 -20.65
C ASP A 369 19.85 -32.69 -19.58
N ILE A 370 18.89 -33.10 -18.71
CA ILE A 370 19.12 -34.15 -17.73
C ILE A 370 19.41 -35.48 -18.43
N LEU A 371 18.66 -35.86 -19.47
CA LEU A 371 18.90 -37.09 -20.22
C LEU A 371 20.25 -37.04 -20.97
N SER A 372 20.61 -35.88 -21.53
CA SER A 372 21.87 -35.66 -22.23
C SER A 372 23.08 -35.78 -21.28
N VAL A 373 23.02 -35.15 -20.10
CA VAL A 373 24.08 -35.22 -19.08
C VAL A 373 24.26 -36.63 -18.50
N ASN A 374 23.19 -37.45 -18.47
CA ASN A 374 23.28 -38.85 -18.05
C ASN A 374 23.62 -39.80 -19.22
N ASN A 375 24.06 -39.29 -20.37
CA ASN A 375 24.43 -40.06 -21.57
C ASN A 375 23.33 -40.98 -22.10
N ILE A 376 22.05 -40.68 -21.82
CA ILE A 376 20.91 -41.46 -22.33
C ILE A 376 20.58 -41.03 -23.77
N ILE A 377 20.75 -39.75 -24.07
CA ILE A 377 20.52 -39.17 -25.41
C ILE A 377 21.71 -38.32 -25.83
N HIS A 378 22.10 -38.38 -27.10
CA HIS A 378 23.18 -37.56 -27.66
C HIS A 378 22.61 -36.27 -28.27
N THR A 379 22.04 -35.41 -27.41
CA THR A 379 21.44 -34.11 -27.80
C THR A 379 22.23 -32.94 -27.21
N MET A 380 22.11 -31.76 -27.83
CA MET A 380 22.66 -30.52 -27.26
C MET A 380 21.86 -30.09 -26.03
N GLN A 381 22.47 -29.30 -25.15
CA GLN A 381 21.77 -28.66 -24.04
C GLN A 381 20.86 -27.53 -24.55
N PHE A 382 19.56 -27.65 -24.28
CA PHE A 382 18.52 -26.74 -24.75
C PHE A 382 17.88 -25.90 -23.63
N SER A 383 18.20 -26.13 -22.35
CA SER A 383 17.58 -25.41 -21.22
C SER A 383 17.61 -23.89 -21.38
N SER A 384 18.71 -23.35 -21.88
CA SER A 384 18.89 -21.95 -22.28
C SER A 384 17.75 -21.40 -23.15
N PHE A 385 17.30 -22.15 -24.17
CA PHE A 385 16.19 -21.75 -25.03
C PHE A 385 14.85 -21.81 -24.30
N GLY A 386 14.66 -22.83 -23.46
CA GLY A 386 13.46 -22.96 -22.63
C GLY A 386 13.29 -21.78 -21.67
N VAL A 387 14.38 -21.30 -21.08
CA VAL A 387 14.37 -20.12 -20.19
C VAL A 387 14.00 -18.88 -20.98
N PHE A 388 14.55 -18.67 -22.18
CA PHE A 388 14.16 -17.55 -23.04
C PHE A 388 12.68 -17.56 -23.42
N ALA A 389 12.16 -18.72 -23.82
CA ALA A 389 10.74 -18.89 -24.10
C ALA A 389 9.90 -18.54 -22.86
N PHE A 390 10.33 -18.98 -21.68
CA PHE A 390 9.66 -18.65 -20.43
C PHE A 390 9.73 -17.16 -20.09
N ILE A 391 10.88 -16.50 -20.27
CA ILE A 391 11.04 -15.06 -20.06
C ILE A 391 10.12 -14.26 -20.98
N LEU A 392 10.03 -14.64 -22.25
CA LEU A 392 9.14 -13.97 -23.21
C LEU A 392 7.68 -14.08 -22.76
N MET A 393 7.25 -15.28 -22.35
CA MET A 393 5.91 -15.49 -21.80
C MET A 393 5.70 -14.68 -20.51
N GLN A 394 6.70 -14.61 -19.64
CA GLN A 394 6.63 -13.84 -18.39
C GLN A 394 6.57 -12.33 -18.63
N SER A 395 7.34 -11.81 -19.59
CA SER A 395 7.29 -10.42 -20.01
C SER A 395 5.88 -10.04 -20.50
N LEU A 396 5.28 -10.89 -21.34
CA LEU A 396 3.89 -10.70 -21.80
C LEU A 396 2.89 -10.74 -20.64
N ILE A 397 3.06 -11.64 -19.66
CA ILE A 397 2.21 -11.69 -18.47
C ILE A 397 2.31 -10.38 -17.67
N SER A 398 3.52 -9.87 -17.46
CA SER A 398 3.73 -8.59 -16.77
C SER A 398 3.09 -7.43 -17.53
N SER A 399 3.26 -7.36 -18.86
CA SER A 399 2.61 -6.34 -19.69
C SER A 399 1.08 -6.42 -19.65
N MET A 400 0.51 -7.64 -19.65
CA MET A 400 -0.94 -7.83 -19.51
C MET A 400 -1.46 -7.35 -18.16
N LYS A 401 -0.79 -7.71 -17.06
CA LYS A 401 -1.14 -7.25 -15.71
C LYS A 401 -1.05 -5.74 -15.59
N PHE A 402 -0.06 -5.11 -16.23
CA PHE A 402 0.06 -3.66 -16.27
C PHE A 402 -1.10 -3.01 -17.04
N ALA A 403 -1.43 -3.53 -18.22
CA ALA A 403 -2.55 -3.03 -19.02
C ALA A 403 -3.90 -3.18 -18.30
N SER A 404 -4.16 -4.32 -17.64
CA SER A 404 -5.40 -4.52 -16.89
C SER A 404 -5.50 -3.64 -15.64
N ALA A 405 -4.38 -3.43 -14.94
CA ALA A 405 -4.32 -2.47 -13.82
C ALA A 405 -4.55 -1.03 -14.29
N PHE A 406 -3.97 -0.63 -15.43
CA PHE A 406 -4.14 0.70 -16.00
C PHE A 406 -5.60 0.97 -16.38
N ASN A 407 -6.23 0.05 -17.12
CA ASN A 407 -7.65 0.17 -17.48
C ASN A 407 -8.55 0.27 -16.23
N ARG A 408 -8.25 -0.49 -15.17
CA ARG A 408 -9.02 -0.43 -13.91
C ARG A 408 -8.87 0.92 -13.19
N ILE A 409 -7.70 1.55 -13.29
CA ILE A 409 -7.48 2.91 -12.76
C ILE A 409 -8.29 3.91 -13.55
N GLU A 410 -8.32 3.81 -14.88
CA GLU A 410 -9.11 4.68 -15.75
C GLU A 410 -10.61 4.55 -15.47
N ASP A 411 -11.13 3.31 -15.39
CA ASP A 411 -12.52 3.03 -15.03
C ASP A 411 -12.88 3.57 -13.65
N LEU A 412 -12.00 3.40 -12.66
CA LEU A 412 -12.23 3.90 -11.31
C LEU A 412 -12.20 5.43 -11.26
N SER A 413 -11.28 6.06 -12.00
CA SER A 413 -11.17 7.51 -12.10
C SER A 413 -12.44 8.11 -12.70
N LEU A 414 -12.95 7.54 -13.79
CA LEU A 414 -14.19 7.99 -14.43
C LEU A 414 -15.39 7.84 -13.48
N ASN A 415 -15.50 6.69 -12.79
CA ASN A 415 -16.59 6.46 -11.83
C ASN A 415 -16.51 7.41 -10.62
N LEU A 416 -15.29 7.72 -10.15
CA LEU A 416 -15.09 8.68 -9.07
C LEU A 416 -15.49 10.09 -9.51
N GLU A 417 -15.11 10.50 -10.73
CA GLU A 417 -15.46 11.80 -11.27
C GLU A 417 -16.98 11.97 -11.41
N ILE A 418 -17.68 10.97 -11.93
CA ILE A 418 -19.15 10.96 -11.98
C ILE A 418 -19.76 11.10 -10.58
N LYS A 419 -19.22 10.37 -9.60
CA LYS A 419 -19.74 10.39 -8.22
C LYS A 419 -19.47 11.73 -7.52
N VAL A 420 -18.30 12.33 -7.75
CA VAL A 420 -17.96 13.67 -7.25
C VAL A 420 -18.91 14.69 -7.85
N ASN A 421 -19.09 14.71 -9.17
CA ASN A 421 -20.00 15.64 -9.83
C ASN A 421 -21.46 15.51 -9.35
N ALA A 422 -21.95 14.27 -9.18
CA ALA A 422 -23.29 14.04 -8.64
C ALA A 422 -23.45 14.57 -7.20
N ARG A 423 -22.46 14.36 -6.33
CA ARG A 423 -22.47 14.88 -4.95
C ARG A 423 -22.36 16.40 -4.90
N THR A 424 -21.56 17.00 -5.79
CA THR A 424 -21.47 18.46 -5.88
C THR A 424 -22.82 19.08 -6.25
N MET A 425 -23.52 18.52 -7.25
CA MET A 425 -24.87 18.99 -7.63
C MET A 425 -25.91 18.82 -6.52
N GLU A 426 -25.84 17.73 -5.75
CA GLU A 426 -26.72 17.50 -4.59
C GLU A 426 -26.50 18.55 -3.49
N LEU A 427 -25.24 18.80 -3.14
CA LEU A 427 -24.86 19.81 -2.15
C LEU A 427 -25.27 21.22 -2.57
N GLU A 428 -25.14 21.57 -3.85
CA GLU A 428 -25.58 22.88 -4.35
C GLU A 428 -27.09 23.06 -4.18
N ARG A 429 -27.90 22.04 -4.51
CA ARG A 429 -29.35 22.08 -4.30
C ARG A 429 -29.74 22.21 -2.83
N GLU A 430 -29.08 21.45 -1.95
CA GLU A 430 -29.34 21.52 -0.51
C GLU A 430 -28.99 22.90 0.05
N LYS A 431 -27.88 23.48 -0.40
CA LYS A 431 -27.45 24.83 -0.02
C LYS A 431 -28.44 25.90 -0.49
N GLU A 432 -28.96 25.79 -1.71
CA GLU A 432 -29.99 26.71 -2.21
C GLU A 432 -31.30 26.59 -1.41
N LEU A 433 -31.71 25.37 -1.08
CA LEU A 433 -32.90 25.13 -0.25
C LEU A 433 -32.74 25.74 1.16
N LEU A 434 -31.58 25.54 1.79
CA LEU A 434 -31.27 26.12 3.10
C LEU A 434 -31.29 27.65 3.06
N ARG A 435 -30.71 28.26 2.01
CA ARG A 435 -30.76 29.72 1.82
C ARG A 435 -32.20 30.23 1.72
N SER A 436 -33.02 29.60 0.89
CA SER A 436 -34.43 29.99 0.72
C SER A 436 -35.24 29.87 2.02
N ARG A 437 -34.99 28.81 2.83
CA ARG A 437 -35.62 28.66 4.15
C ARG A 437 -35.19 29.75 5.12
N ASN A 438 -33.89 30.03 5.20
CA ASN A 438 -33.38 31.10 6.07
C ASN A 438 -33.97 32.46 5.69
N GLU A 439 -34.07 32.78 4.40
CA GLU A 439 -34.71 34.02 3.93
C GLU A 439 -36.18 34.10 4.35
N THR A 440 -36.90 32.97 4.36
CA THR A 440 -38.30 32.92 4.80
C THR A 440 -38.41 33.19 6.30
N ILE A 441 -37.60 32.52 7.13
CA ILE A 441 -37.56 32.74 8.59
C ILE A 441 -37.19 34.19 8.91
N GLU A 442 -36.20 34.74 8.23
CA GLU A 442 -35.77 36.13 8.38
C GLU A 442 -36.90 37.13 8.13
N ASN A 443 -37.70 36.87 7.09
CA ASN A 443 -38.88 37.68 6.74
C ASN A 443 -40.00 37.53 7.78
N GLU A 444 -40.27 36.32 8.26
CA GLU A 444 -41.26 36.07 9.32
C GLU A 444 -40.90 36.79 10.62
N LEU A 445 -39.62 36.80 11.01
CA LEU A 445 -39.13 37.54 12.18
C LEU A 445 -39.28 39.05 12.02
N ILE A 446 -39.06 39.59 10.80
CA ILE A 446 -39.30 41.02 10.52
C ILE A 446 -40.79 41.37 10.69
N ILE A 447 -41.69 40.47 10.30
CA ILE A 447 -43.13 40.66 10.49
C ILE A 447 -43.47 40.62 11.99
N ALA A 448 -42.95 39.65 12.73
CA ALA A 448 -43.15 39.54 14.18
C ALA A 448 -42.71 40.82 14.92
N LYS A 449 -41.53 41.37 14.56
CA LYS A 449 -41.03 42.66 15.06
C LYS A 449 -42.00 43.81 14.84
N LYS A 450 -42.60 43.89 13.65
CA LYS A 450 -43.59 44.93 13.33
C LYS A 450 -44.83 44.80 14.20
N ILE A 451 -45.29 43.58 14.49
CA ILE A 451 -46.45 43.33 15.35
C ILE A 451 -46.12 43.71 16.80
N GLN A 452 -45.03 43.22 17.37
CA GLN A 452 -44.65 43.51 18.76
C GLN A 452 -44.48 45.02 19.01
N LYS A 453 -43.89 45.75 18.06
CA LYS A 453 -43.76 47.21 18.15
C LYS A 453 -45.11 47.96 18.17
N GLN A 454 -46.21 47.35 17.70
CA GLN A 454 -47.56 47.92 17.79
C GLN A 454 -48.23 47.65 19.14
N ILE A 455 -47.78 46.63 19.88
CA ILE A 455 -48.32 46.24 21.18
C ILE A 455 -47.77 47.17 22.28
N ILE A 456 -46.53 47.60 22.14
CA ILE A 456 -45.84 48.49 23.08
C ILE A 456 -46.32 49.95 22.93
N PRO A 457 -46.60 50.68 24.02
CA PRO A 457 -47.02 52.08 23.97
C PRO A 457 -46.04 52.98 23.19
N ARG A 458 -46.58 53.88 22.34
CA ARG A 458 -45.75 54.84 21.57
C ARG A 458 -45.50 56.17 22.27
N HIS A 459 -46.35 56.52 23.24
CA HIS A 459 -46.33 57.80 23.92
C HIS A 459 -46.48 57.59 25.42
N SER A 460 -45.78 58.40 26.20
CA SER A 460 -45.95 58.47 27.64
C SER A 460 -47.38 58.88 28.01
N PRO A 461 -47.91 58.43 29.16
CA PRO A 461 -49.25 58.78 29.61
C PRO A 461 -49.35 60.27 30.00
N VAL A 462 -48.26 60.85 30.52
CA VAL A 462 -48.07 62.24 30.95
C VAL A 462 -46.59 62.64 30.77
N ASP A 463 -46.27 63.94 30.76
CA ASP A 463 -44.92 64.46 30.49
C ASP A 463 -43.87 64.05 31.54
N ASN A 464 -44.31 63.79 32.77
CA ASN A 464 -43.44 63.38 33.87
C ASN A 464 -43.08 61.89 33.84
N ILE A 465 -43.53 61.13 32.84
CA ILE A 465 -43.20 59.71 32.67
C ILE A 465 -42.54 59.50 31.31
N TYR A 466 -41.49 58.68 31.24
CA TYR A 466 -40.86 58.31 29.97
C TYR A 466 -40.38 56.87 30.00
N ALA A 467 -40.65 56.12 28.93
CA ALA A 467 -40.21 54.74 28.77
C ALA A 467 -39.25 54.58 27.58
N PHE A 468 -38.29 53.68 27.73
CA PHE A 468 -37.35 53.25 26.72
C PHE A 468 -37.34 51.73 26.66
N TYR A 469 -37.33 51.18 25.45
CA TYR A 469 -37.25 49.75 25.22
C TYR A 469 -36.36 49.45 24.02
N LYS A 470 -35.38 48.57 24.23
CA LYS A 470 -34.44 48.07 23.23
C LYS A 470 -34.39 46.54 23.34
N PRO A 471 -35.00 45.80 22.39
CA PRO A 471 -34.89 44.35 22.39
C PRO A 471 -33.47 43.88 22.03
N MET A 472 -33.09 42.71 22.55
CA MET A 472 -31.85 41.99 22.26
C MET A 472 -31.73 41.66 20.76
N ASP A 473 -32.83 41.20 20.15
CA ASP A 473 -32.89 40.80 18.74
C ASP A 473 -34.07 41.51 18.03
N LYS A 474 -34.65 40.88 17.00
CA LYS A 474 -35.81 41.42 16.27
C LYS A 474 -37.05 41.52 17.15
N VAL A 475 -37.23 40.61 18.10
CA VAL A 475 -38.35 40.58 19.06
C VAL A 475 -37.83 40.18 20.44
N GLY A 476 -38.47 40.65 21.50
CA GLY A 476 -38.03 40.45 22.88
C GLY A 476 -39.07 39.86 23.84
N GLY A 477 -38.67 39.49 25.05
CA GLY A 477 -39.50 39.09 26.19
C GLY A 477 -39.91 40.23 27.13
N ASP A 478 -39.20 41.34 27.10
CA ASP A 478 -39.52 42.52 27.90
C ASP A 478 -40.77 43.25 27.39
N PHE A 479 -41.62 43.67 28.32
CA PHE A 479 -42.85 44.38 28.01
C PHE A 479 -43.23 45.39 29.08
N TYR A 480 -43.71 46.55 28.64
CA TYR A 480 -44.29 47.54 29.53
C TYR A 480 -45.62 48.07 28.98
N ASP A 481 -46.48 48.53 29.89
CA ASP A 481 -47.74 49.17 29.55
C ASP A 481 -48.09 50.31 30.49
N PHE A 482 -48.83 51.29 29.97
CA PHE A 482 -49.41 52.37 30.75
C PHE A 482 -50.92 52.26 30.74
N ILE A 483 -51.50 51.84 31.86
CA ILE A 483 -52.93 51.58 32.00
C ILE A 483 -53.63 52.87 32.45
N LYS A 484 -54.57 53.35 31.62
CA LYS A 484 -55.42 54.51 31.94
C LYS A 484 -56.76 54.05 32.48
N TYR A 485 -57.22 54.69 33.54
CA TYR A 485 -58.54 54.46 34.13
C TYR A 485 -59.51 55.55 33.65
N ARG A 486 -60.72 55.16 33.27
CA ARG A 486 -61.73 56.13 32.82
C ARG A 486 -62.09 57.07 33.95
N ASP A 487 -62.19 58.36 33.65
CA ASP A 487 -62.62 59.42 34.58
C ASP A 487 -61.84 59.50 35.90
N SER A 488 -60.57 59.05 35.88
CA SER A 488 -59.66 59.06 37.01
C SER A 488 -58.28 59.56 36.59
N GLU A 489 -57.60 60.26 37.49
CA GLU A 489 -56.20 60.68 37.33
C GLU A 489 -55.19 59.54 37.54
N LYS A 490 -55.65 58.35 37.96
CA LYS A 490 -54.79 57.19 38.21
C LYS A 490 -54.04 56.78 36.94
N ILE A 491 -52.76 56.41 37.12
CA ILE A 491 -51.89 55.90 36.06
C ILE A 491 -51.32 54.56 36.52
N GLY A 492 -51.70 53.48 35.83
CA GLY A 492 -51.08 52.17 36.02
C GLY A 492 -49.78 52.06 35.25
N ILE A 493 -48.71 51.63 35.91
CA ILE A 493 -47.39 51.37 35.32
C ILE A 493 -47.14 49.88 35.47
N PHE A 494 -47.13 49.18 34.33
CA PHE A 494 -46.86 47.75 34.25
C PHE A 494 -45.50 47.53 33.58
N LEU A 495 -44.68 46.68 34.17
CA LEU A 495 -43.40 46.23 33.61
C LEU A 495 -43.29 44.72 33.82
N SER A 496 -42.86 43.99 32.81
CA SER A 496 -42.61 42.56 32.91
C SER A 496 -41.44 42.14 32.05
N ASP A 497 -40.78 41.08 32.48
CA ASP A 497 -39.81 40.33 31.70
C ASP A 497 -40.27 38.86 31.61
N VAL A 498 -40.19 38.28 30.41
CA VAL A 498 -40.53 36.89 30.15
C VAL A 498 -39.23 36.10 30.02
N SER A 499 -39.08 35.06 30.82
CA SER A 499 -37.89 34.21 30.77
C SER A 499 -37.64 33.66 29.35
N GLY A 500 -36.41 33.78 28.87
CA GLY A 500 -36.01 33.40 27.51
C GLY A 500 -36.17 34.56 26.51
N HIS A 501 -35.81 34.34 25.24
CA HIS A 501 -35.76 35.41 24.24
C HIS A 501 -36.42 34.99 22.92
N GLY A 502 -36.56 35.95 21.99
CA GLY A 502 -37.05 35.70 20.65
C GLY A 502 -38.57 35.49 20.56
N VAL A 503 -39.00 34.70 19.57
CA VAL A 503 -40.43 34.57 19.20
C VAL A 503 -41.33 34.05 20.33
N PRO A 504 -40.96 33.01 21.11
CA PRO A 504 -41.81 32.51 22.20
C PRO A 504 -42.08 33.59 23.27
N ALA A 505 -41.05 34.34 23.66
CA ALA A 505 -41.16 35.40 24.66
C ALA A 505 -42.06 36.54 24.13
N ALA A 506 -41.92 36.92 22.86
CA ALA A 506 -42.77 37.91 22.20
C ALA A 506 -44.26 37.50 22.11
N PHE A 507 -44.56 36.20 21.98
CA PHE A 507 -45.96 35.73 22.07
C PHE A 507 -46.51 35.85 23.49
N ILE A 508 -45.71 35.55 24.51
CA ILE A 508 -46.12 35.68 25.91
C ILE A 508 -46.37 37.15 26.27
N THR A 509 -45.55 38.09 25.82
CA THR A 509 -45.81 39.53 26.01
C THR A 509 -47.13 39.97 25.37
N SER A 510 -47.47 39.40 24.20
CA SER A 510 -48.77 39.63 23.54
C SER A 510 -49.95 39.09 24.36
N MET A 511 -49.78 37.91 24.99
CA MET A 511 -50.76 37.35 25.93
C MET A 511 -50.90 38.24 27.16
N VAL A 512 -49.80 38.68 27.77
CA VAL A 512 -49.80 39.61 28.91
C VAL A 512 -50.58 40.89 28.57
N LYS A 513 -50.31 41.53 27.43
CA LYS A 513 -51.08 42.70 26.97
C LYS A 513 -52.57 42.41 26.88
N THR A 514 -52.93 41.29 26.25
CA THR A 514 -54.34 40.93 26.05
C THR A 514 -55.04 40.67 27.37
N SER A 515 -54.40 39.96 28.29
CA SER A 515 -54.90 39.70 29.64
C SER A 515 -55.06 41.00 30.44
N ILE A 516 -54.10 41.93 30.35
CA ILE A 516 -54.22 43.28 30.93
C ILE A 516 -55.43 44.01 30.35
N LEU A 517 -55.67 43.94 29.03
CA LEU A 517 -56.83 44.59 28.39
C LEU A 517 -58.16 44.00 28.89
N GLN A 518 -58.19 42.69 29.15
CA GLN A 518 -59.39 41.94 29.56
C GLN A 518 -59.65 41.92 31.08
N ALA A 519 -58.68 42.29 31.92
CA ALA A 519 -58.75 42.16 33.38
C ALA A 519 -59.85 42.98 34.09
N GLY A 520 -60.64 43.80 33.38
CA GLY A 520 -61.80 44.50 33.95
C GLY A 520 -61.47 45.32 35.21
N ALA A 521 -62.22 45.09 36.28
CA ALA A 521 -62.05 45.76 37.58
C ALA A 521 -60.76 45.35 38.32
N CYS A 522 -60.19 44.18 38.03
CA CYS A 522 -58.94 43.73 38.65
C CYS A 522 -57.77 44.67 38.36
N LYS A 523 -57.85 45.50 37.30
CA LYS A 523 -56.82 46.51 37.00
C LYS A 523 -56.66 47.55 38.11
N GLU A 524 -57.67 47.79 38.92
CA GLU A 524 -57.63 48.76 40.03
C GLU A 524 -56.97 48.23 41.30
N ASP A 525 -56.60 46.94 41.31
CA ASP A 525 -55.95 46.25 42.42
C ASP A 525 -54.64 45.61 41.93
N PRO A 526 -53.45 46.11 42.32
CA PRO A 526 -52.21 45.58 41.76
C PRO A 526 -51.96 44.09 41.99
N ALA A 527 -52.20 43.61 43.22
CA ALA A 527 -52.11 42.19 43.55
C ALA A 527 -53.19 41.38 42.82
N GLY A 528 -54.41 41.92 42.72
CA GLY A 528 -55.53 41.33 41.98
C GLY A 528 -55.24 41.18 40.48
N LEU A 529 -54.65 42.19 39.82
CA LEU A 529 -54.25 42.10 38.42
C LEU A 529 -53.18 41.01 38.23
N LEU A 530 -52.13 41.01 39.05
CA LEU A 530 -51.06 40.00 38.94
C LEU A 530 -51.58 38.58 39.22
N ALA A 531 -52.51 38.41 40.15
CA ALA A 531 -53.18 37.12 40.39
C ALA A 531 -53.99 36.67 39.17
N SER A 532 -54.78 37.57 38.56
CA SER A 532 -55.55 37.29 37.34
C SER A 532 -54.64 36.96 36.14
N LEU A 533 -53.52 37.67 35.99
CA LEU A 533 -52.50 37.37 34.99
C LEU A 533 -51.88 35.99 35.23
N ASN A 534 -51.58 35.64 36.49
CA ASN A 534 -51.04 34.34 36.84
C ASN A 534 -52.00 33.21 36.43
N ASP A 535 -53.30 33.33 36.73
CA ASP A 535 -54.30 32.32 36.36
C ASP A 535 -54.45 32.19 34.84
N THR A 536 -54.33 33.30 34.12
CA THR A 536 -54.42 33.29 32.66
C THR A 536 -53.18 32.67 32.02
N LEU A 537 -51.99 32.96 32.54
CA LEU A 537 -50.72 32.51 31.94
C LEU A 537 -50.30 31.11 32.37
N LEU A 538 -50.79 30.61 33.52
CA LEU A 538 -50.43 29.30 34.03
C LEU A 538 -50.73 28.20 33.01
N ASN A 539 -49.72 27.36 32.73
CA ASN A 539 -49.76 26.30 31.71
C ASN A 539 -49.94 26.79 30.25
N GLN A 540 -49.89 28.10 29.98
CA GLN A 540 -49.99 28.67 28.62
C GLN A 540 -48.64 29.20 28.08
N THR A 541 -47.60 29.26 28.91
CA THR A 541 -46.29 29.86 28.58
C THR A 541 -45.24 28.87 28.06
N GLY A 542 -45.61 27.60 27.87
CA GLY A 542 -44.69 26.57 27.35
C GLY A 542 -43.48 26.29 28.25
N GLY A 543 -43.58 26.57 29.55
CA GLY A 543 -42.51 26.39 30.54
C GLY A 543 -41.74 27.67 30.88
N ASN A 544 -41.96 28.77 30.15
CA ASN A 544 -41.42 30.08 30.51
C ASN A 544 -42.21 30.70 31.68
N PHE A 545 -41.55 31.50 32.50
CA PHE A 545 -42.19 32.29 33.55
C PHE A 545 -42.13 33.77 33.21
N VAL A 546 -42.93 34.59 33.89
CA VAL A 546 -42.97 36.04 33.68
C VAL A 546 -42.75 36.75 35.00
N THR A 547 -41.65 37.50 35.10
CA THR A 547 -41.48 38.43 36.21
C THR A 547 -42.30 39.68 35.91
N ALA A 548 -43.05 40.20 36.89
CA ALA A 548 -43.90 41.37 36.66
C ALA A 548 -43.96 42.30 37.86
N PHE A 549 -43.94 43.60 37.58
CA PHE A 549 -44.20 44.67 38.51
C PHE A 549 -45.39 45.49 38.03
N TYR A 550 -46.33 45.75 38.92
CA TYR A 550 -47.46 46.61 38.60
C TYR A 550 -47.75 47.58 39.74
N GLY A 551 -47.89 48.86 39.41
CA GLY A 551 -48.26 49.89 40.37
C GLY A 551 -49.19 50.94 39.79
N ILE A 552 -49.97 51.56 40.66
CA ILE A 552 -50.97 52.58 40.34
C ILE A 552 -50.58 53.85 41.06
N TYR A 553 -50.25 54.87 40.28
CA TYR A 553 -49.91 56.20 40.76
C TYR A 553 -51.14 57.12 40.71
N THR A 554 -51.42 57.83 41.80
CA THR A 554 -52.46 58.87 41.86
C THR A 554 -51.79 60.24 42.00
N PRO A 555 -51.77 61.08 40.95
CA PRO A 555 -51.08 62.36 40.95
C PRO A 555 -51.49 63.32 42.09
N SER A 556 -52.79 63.50 42.35
CA SER A 556 -53.26 64.44 43.38
C SER A 556 -52.79 64.12 44.79
N THR A 557 -52.74 62.83 45.17
CA THR A 557 -52.35 62.41 46.52
C THR A 557 -50.86 62.07 46.63
N ARG A 558 -50.22 61.79 45.48
CA ARG A 558 -48.88 61.22 45.32
C ARG A 558 -48.76 59.80 45.88
N ASP A 559 -49.87 59.11 46.03
CA ASP A 559 -49.88 57.72 46.49
C ASP A 559 -49.57 56.76 45.34
N PHE A 560 -48.79 55.73 45.67
CA PHE A 560 -48.43 54.65 44.78
C PHE A 560 -48.71 53.31 45.44
N ILE A 561 -49.72 52.61 44.90
CA ILE A 561 -50.12 51.26 45.34
C ILE A 561 -49.50 50.29 44.35
N TYR A 562 -48.76 49.27 44.81
CA TYR A 562 -48.07 48.36 43.90
C TYR A 562 -47.95 46.94 44.43
N SER A 563 -47.67 46.00 43.53
CA SER A 563 -47.36 44.61 43.84
C SER A 563 -46.27 44.10 42.90
N ASN A 564 -45.45 43.16 43.39
CA ASN A 564 -44.30 42.63 42.68
C ASN A 564 -44.36 41.09 42.64
N SER A 565 -44.37 40.54 41.43
CA SER A 565 -44.31 39.11 41.13
C SER A 565 -42.93 38.73 40.59
N GLY A 566 -41.93 38.71 41.47
CA GLY A 566 -40.58 38.23 41.18
C GLY A 566 -39.71 39.15 40.31
N HIS A 567 -40.16 40.38 40.04
CA HIS A 567 -39.45 41.37 39.23
C HIS A 567 -38.47 42.20 40.07
N ASN A 568 -37.54 42.88 39.41
CA ASN A 568 -36.60 43.77 40.07
C ASN A 568 -37.33 44.96 40.73
N PRO A 569 -37.00 45.30 42.00
CA PRO A 569 -37.64 46.41 42.69
C PRO A 569 -37.16 47.74 42.07
N PRO A 570 -38.07 48.68 41.76
CA PRO A 570 -37.69 49.97 41.20
C PRO A 570 -36.80 50.78 42.16
N PHE A 571 -35.87 51.56 41.59
CA PHE A 571 -35.08 52.53 42.35
C PHE A 571 -35.87 53.81 42.56
N ILE A 572 -35.76 54.40 43.74
CA ILE A 572 -36.28 55.72 44.11
C ILE A 572 -35.12 56.61 44.53
N HIS A 573 -35.02 57.78 43.90
CA HIS A 573 -34.21 58.89 44.37
C HIS A 573 -35.09 59.86 45.16
N SER A 574 -34.78 60.05 46.44
CA SER A 574 -35.46 61.00 47.32
C SER A 574 -34.46 61.72 48.22
N SER A 575 -34.50 63.05 48.25
CA SER A 575 -33.65 63.89 49.12
C SER A 575 -32.15 63.56 49.07
N GLY A 576 -31.62 63.26 47.87
CA GLY A 576 -30.20 62.93 47.65
C GLY A 576 -29.80 61.48 47.93
N ASN A 577 -30.72 60.65 48.41
CA ASN A 577 -30.50 59.21 48.64
C ASN A 577 -31.21 58.38 47.58
N VAL A 578 -30.57 57.28 47.16
CA VAL A 578 -31.17 56.27 46.27
C VAL A 578 -31.44 55.02 47.09
N LYS A 579 -32.67 54.52 47.02
CA LYS A 579 -33.12 53.28 47.67
C LYS A 579 -34.04 52.50 46.75
N ASN A 580 -34.18 51.20 46.98
CA ASN A 580 -35.18 50.39 46.29
C ASN A 580 -36.54 50.50 46.99
N ILE A 581 -37.62 50.33 46.24
CA ILE A 581 -38.96 50.14 46.80
C ILE A 581 -38.96 48.91 47.72
N GLU A 582 -39.38 49.10 48.98
CA GLU A 582 -39.47 48.03 49.99
C GLU A 582 -40.76 47.23 49.83
N GLY A 583 -40.69 45.91 49.63
CA GLY A 583 -41.89 45.08 49.58
C GLY A 583 -41.60 43.58 49.49
N THR A 584 -42.61 42.76 49.82
CA THR A 584 -42.54 41.29 49.74
C THR A 584 -42.45 40.85 48.28
N ARG A 585 -41.26 40.39 47.85
CA ARG A 585 -41.11 39.72 46.54
C ARG A 585 -41.92 38.42 46.57
N SER A 586 -42.90 38.28 45.68
CA SER A 586 -43.59 37.01 45.45
C SER A 586 -42.95 36.23 44.29
N ILE A 587 -43.44 35.02 44.01
CA ILE A 587 -42.91 34.18 42.91
C ILE A 587 -43.33 34.77 41.56
N PRO A 588 -42.48 34.68 40.50
CA PRO A 588 -42.88 35.01 39.13
C PRO A 588 -44.21 34.36 38.70
N LEU A 589 -44.88 34.98 37.75
CA LEU A 589 -46.11 34.48 37.16
C LEU A 589 -45.85 33.18 36.37
N ALA A 590 -46.89 32.36 36.23
CA ALA A 590 -46.91 31.10 35.48
C ALA A 590 -46.03 29.97 36.03
N ILE A 591 -45.51 30.08 37.26
CA ILE A 591 -44.76 29.00 37.93
C ILE A 591 -45.67 28.13 38.80
N PHE A 592 -46.47 28.74 39.67
CA PHE A 592 -47.41 28.05 40.56
C PHE A 592 -48.79 28.71 40.49
N ASP A 593 -49.86 27.93 40.65
CA ASP A 593 -51.22 28.47 40.79
C ASP A 593 -51.37 29.32 42.06
N ASN A 594 -52.40 30.16 42.08
CA ASN A 594 -52.66 31.09 43.18
C ASN A 594 -52.99 30.36 44.51
N GLU A 595 -53.56 29.16 44.46
CA GLU A 595 -53.90 28.35 45.65
C GLU A 595 -52.63 27.82 46.34
N SER A 596 -51.69 27.30 45.55
CA SER A 596 -50.37 26.84 45.98
C SER A 596 -49.54 27.97 46.57
N LEU A 597 -49.62 29.18 45.98
CA LEU A 597 -48.97 30.37 46.55
C LEU A 597 -49.58 30.77 47.90
N SER A 598 -50.89 30.60 48.05
CA SER A 598 -51.60 30.85 49.31
C SER A 598 -51.22 29.88 50.41
N THR A 599 -51.16 28.58 50.11
CA THR A 599 -50.73 27.55 51.08
C THR A 599 -49.27 27.69 51.48
N GLY A 600 -48.42 28.25 50.62
CA GLY A 600 -47.00 28.49 50.87
C GLY A 600 -46.65 29.84 51.52
N ASN A 601 -47.61 30.66 51.97
CA ASN A 601 -47.39 32.03 52.48
C ASN A 601 -46.64 32.95 51.50
N LYS A 602 -46.81 32.76 50.19
CA LYS A 602 -46.19 33.57 49.12
C LYS A 602 -47.24 34.34 48.30
N ILE A 603 -48.34 34.75 48.95
CA ILE A 603 -49.43 35.51 48.34
C ILE A 603 -48.93 36.88 47.87
N ARG A 604 -49.47 37.35 46.75
CA ARG A 604 -49.24 38.70 46.23
C ARG A 604 -50.00 39.70 47.10
N LEU A 605 -49.31 40.69 47.64
CA LEU A 605 -49.89 41.72 48.48
C LEU A 605 -49.69 43.10 47.86
N ASN A 606 -50.63 44.00 48.13
CA ASN A 606 -50.48 45.42 47.81
C ASN A 606 -49.66 46.10 48.89
N ASN A 607 -48.64 46.83 48.44
CA ASN A 607 -47.88 47.74 49.28
C ASN A 607 -48.20 49.17 48.83
N ASN A 608 -48.13 50.10 49.78
CA ASN A 608 -48.41 51.51 49.54
C ASN A 608 -47.19 52.32 49.91
N ILE A 609 -46.82 53.27 49.05
CA ILE A 609 -45.83 54.30 49.34
C ILE A 609 -46.39 55.63 48.88
N ARG A 610 -46.12 56.69 49.65
CA ARG A 610 -46.44 58.06 49.27
C ARG A 610 -45.15 58.76 48.88
N PHE A 611 -45.12 59.32 47.68
CA PHE A 611 -43.96 60.04 47.17
C PHE A 611 -43.95 61.50 47.59
N GLU A 612 -42.76 62.06 47.72
CA GLU A 612 -42.56 63.49 47.93
C GLU A 612 -42.28 64.22 46.61
N ILE A 613 -42.58 65.52 46.57
CA ILE A 613 -42.26 66.35 45.40
C ILE A 613 -40.73 66.40 45.26
N GLY A 614 -40.23 66.16 44.05
CA GLY A 614 -38.81 65.99 43.73
C GLY A 614 -38.32 64.53 43.74
N ASP A 615 -39.17 63.56 44.08
CA ASP A 615 -38.82 62.14 43.98
C ASP A 615 -38.76 61.69 42.51
N LYS A 616 -37.77 60.87 42.16
CA LYS A 616 -37.63 60.26 40.83
C LYS A 616 -37.53 58.75 40.95
N ILE A 617 -38.33 58.03 40.16
CA ILE A 617 -38.42 56.57 40.19
C ILE A 617 -37.92 56.00 38.86
N LEU A 618 -37.09 54.96 38.92
CA LEU A 618 -36.63 54.18 37.78
C LEU A 618 -37.13 52.74 37.92
N PHE A 619 -38.05 52.35 37.04
CA PHE A 619 -38.41 50.95 36.79
C PHE A 619 -37.49 50.41 35.70
N TYR A 620 -37.03 49.17 35.84
CA TYR A 620 -36.06 48.60 34.93
C TYR A 620 -36.17 47.07 34.91
N THR A 621 -35.78 46.47 33.79
CA THR A 621 -35.63 45.02 33.62
C THR A 621 -34.18 44.61 33.87
N ASP A 622 -33.96 43.33 34.14
CA ASP A 622 -32.64 42.77 34.45
C ASP A 622 -31.60 43.02 33.35
N GLY A 623 -31.97 43.13 32.07
CA GLY A 623 -31.02 43.51 31.02
C GLY A 623 -30.33 44.87 31.23
N LEU A 624 -30.85 45.76 32.09
CA LEU A 624 -30.09 46.93 32.56
C LEU A 624 -28.94 46.54 33.50
N THR A 625 -29.23 45.68 34.49
CA THR A 625 -28.29 45.35 35.57
C THR A 625 -27.36 44.18 35.25
N GLU A 626 -27.78 43.29 34.35
CA GLU A 626 -27.03 42.12 33.89
C GLU A 626 -26.16 42.43 32.66
N ALA A 627 -26.19 43.67 32.17
CA ALA A 627 -25.27 44.10 31.12
C ALA A 627 -23.82 43.98 31.59
N VAL A 628 -22.99 43.37 30.76
CA VAL A 628 -21.60 43.03 31.08
C VAL A 628 -20.62 44.09 30.56
N SER A 629 -19.56 44.38 31.32
CA SER A 629 -18.53 45.36 30.96
C SER A 629 -17.72 44.94 29.72
N ARG A 630 -17.39 45.91 28.87
CA ARG A 630 -16.51 45.71 27.70
C ARG A 630 -15.08 45.27 28.03
N TYR A 631 -14.66 45.46 29.29
CA TYR A 631 -13.28 45.21 29.72
C TYR A 631 -13.13 43.90 30.50
N ASP A 632 -14.20 43.44 31.17
CA ASP A 632 -14.19 42.22 31.99
C ASP A 632 -15.60 41.61 32.04
N ASN A 633 -15.72 40.36 31.59
CA ASN A 633 -16.99 39.66 31.52
C ASN A 633 -17.60 39.30 32.89
N ASN A 634 -16.88 39.51 33.98
CA ASN A 634 -17.38 39.27 35.34
C ASN A 634 -17.91 40.54 36.03
N ILE A 635 -17.80 41.70 35.39
CA ILE A 635 -18.28 42.97 35.94
C ILE A 635 -19.60 43.31 35.27
N TYR A 636 -20.66 43.32 36.07
CA TYR A 636 -22.01 43.66 35.65
C TYR A 636 -22.31 45.14 35.93
N PHE A 637 -23.37 45.66 35.29
CA PHE A 637 -23.87 47.00 35.54
C PHE A 637 -24.67 47.03 36.85
N GLU A 638 -23.98 46.79 37.97
CA GLU A 638 -24.58 46.52 39.27
C GLU A 638 -25.33 47.72 39.89
N ASN A 639 -26.15 47.42 40.90
CA ASN A 639 -27.04 48.36 41.59
C ASN A 639 -26.33 49.62 42.13
N ASP A 640 -25.06 49.53 42.54
CA ASP A 640 -24.30 50.67 43.06
C ASP A 640 -23.96 51.66 41.93
N LEU A 641 -23.54 51.17 40.77
CA LEU A 641 -23.26 51.99 39.59
C LEU A 641 -24.55 52.64 39.07
N VAL A 642 -25.65 51.88 39.02
CA VAL A 642 -26.97 52.41 38.67
C VAL A 642 -27.39 53.51 39.65
N SER A 643 -27.21 53.29 40.96
CA SER A 643 -27.54 54.26 42.00
C SER A 643 -26.74 55.56 41.85
N ASP A 644 -25.46 55.48 41.54
CA ASP A 644 -24.61 56.65 41.31
C ASP A 644 -25.05 57.46 40.08
N LEU A 645 -25.43 56.76 38.99
CA LEU A 645 -25.95 57.41 37.79
C LEU A 645 -27.31 58.08 38.05
N ILE A 646 -28.18 57.43 38.83
CA ILE A 646 -29.47 58.01 39.24
C ILE A 646 -29.23 59.32 40.02
N ARG A 647 -28.26 59.35 40.95
CA ARG A 647 -27.89 60.58 41.69
C ARG A 647 -27.37 61.65 40.74
N LYS A 648 -26.43 61.29 39.86
CA LYS A 648 -25.77 62.17 38.89
C LYS A 648 -26.77 62.87 37.97
N TYR A 649 -27.78 62.15 37.49
CA TYR A 649 -28.76 62.66 36.53
C TYR A 649 -30.12 63.04 37.16
N SER A 650 -30.24 63.03 38.47
CA SER A 650 -31.49 63.24 39.22
C SER A 650 -32.24 64.53 38.86
N SER A 651 -31.56 65.62 38.47
CA SER A 651 -32.20 66.88 38.06
C SER A 651 -32.64 66.92 36.59
N SER A 652 -32.39 65.86 35.81
CA SER A 652 -32.73 65.80 34.39
C SER A 652 -34.22 65.47 34.19
N PRO A 653 -34.87 66.01 33.14
CA PRO A 653 -36.20 65.57 32.74
C PRO A 653 -36.25 64.05 32.47
N PRO A 654 -37.40 63.36 32.63
CA PRO A 654 -37.51 61.90 32.51
C PRO A 654 -36.87 61.31 31.25
N LYS A 655 -37.03 61.99 30.11
CA LYS A 655 -36.47 61.57 28.83
C LYS A 655 -34.94 61.64 28.80
N ASP A 656 -34.36 62.74 29.26
CA ASP A 656 -32.91 62.93 29.28
C ASP A 656 -32.26 62.06 30.34
N PHE A 657 -32.94 61.84 31.48
CA PHE A 657 -32.54 60.90 32.51
C PHE A 657 -32.34 59.48 31.95
N ILE A 658 -33.36 58.92 31.30
CA ILE A 658 -33.27 57.58 30.69
C ILE A 658 -32.21 57.53 29.59
N ARG A 659 -32.13 58.56 28.75
CA ARG A 659 -31.15 58.61 27.66
C ARG A 659 -29.71 58.64 28.19
N ASN A 660 -29.47 59.36 29.27
CA ASN A 660 -28.15 59.44 29.89
C ASN A 660 -27.75 58.11 30.52
N ILE A 661 -28.66 57.43 31.24
CA ILE A 661 -28.41 56.09 31.78
C ILE A 661 -28.12 55.10 30.64
N TYR A 662 -28.91 55.13 29.57
CA TYR A 662 -28.70 54.27 28.39
C TYR A 662 -27.34 54.51 27.71
N ASN A 663 -26.92 55.78 27.55
CA ASN A 663 -25.62 56.09 26.96
C ASN A 663 -24.46 55.57 27.82
N GLU A 664 -24.57 55.68 29.16
CA GLU A 664 -23.57 55.14 30.08
C GLU A 664 -23.54 53.61 30.01
N LEU A 665 -24.70 52.96 29.88
CA LEU A 665 -24.81 51.51 29.64
C LEU A 665 -24.11 51.09 28.35
N VAL A 666 -24.33 51.80 27.24
CA VAL A 666 -23.66 51.55 25.95
C VAL A 666 -22.14 51.77 26.06
N LEU A 667 -21.69 52.79 26.80
CA LEU A 667 -20.26 53.04 27.01
C LEU A 667 -19.61 51.94 27.87
N PHE A 668 -20.33 51.47 28.89
CA PHE A 668 -19.92 50.39 29.78
C PHE A 668 -19.81 49.06 29.03
N HIS A 669 -20.84 48.70 28.27
CA HIS A 669 -20.89 47.45 27.48
C HIS A 669 -20.03 47.51 26.21
N GLY A 670 -19.80 48.70 25.65
CA GLY A 670 -18.97 48.93 24.46
C GLY A 670 -19.71 48.83 23.12
N SER A 671 -20.99 48.45 23.11
CA SER A 671 -21.85 48.39 21.93
C SER A 671 -23.32 48.65 22.27
N ASP A 672 -24.20 48.81 21.27
CA ASP A 672 -25.66 48.90 21.44
C ASP A 672 -26.40 47.58 21.18
N LEU A 673 -25.65 46.47 21.07
CA LEU A 673 -26.13 45.09 20.96
C LEU A 673 -25.93 44.41 22.32
N PHE A 674 -27.03 44.20 23.05
CA PHE A 674 -27.00 43.61 24.38
C PHE A 674 -27.34 42.12 24.31
N ASP A 675 -26.92 41.37 25.33
CA ASP A 675 -27.20 39.94 25.49
C ASP A 675 -28.61 39.65 26.05
N ASP A 676 -29.34 40.70 26.44
CA ASP A 676 -30.74 40.63 26.87
C ASP A 676 -31.51 41.90 26.49
N ASP A 677 -32.83 41.88 26.65
CA ASP A 677 -33.69 43.04 26.43
C ASP A 677 -33.47 44.12 27.50
N VAL A 678 -33.47 45.39 27.07
CA VAL A 678 -33.31 46.52 27.99
C VAL A 678 -34.58 47.36 27.97
N CYS A 679 -35.32 47.35 29.07
CA CYS A 679 -36.49 48.18 29.30
C CYS A 679 -36.30 49.06 30.54
N MET A 680 -36.59 50.36 30.39
CA MET A 680 -36.50 51.34 31.48
C MET A 680 -37.66 52.32 31.44
N ILE A 681 -38.21 52.66 32.60
CA ILE A 681 -39.27 53.67 32.75
C ILE A 681 -38.86 54.63 33.86
N CYS A 682 -38.85 55.93 33.55
CA CYS A 682 -38.68 56.98 34.54
C CYS A 682 -40.03 57.63 34.86
N MET A 683 -40.31 57.84 36.14
CA MET A 683 -41.43 58.65 36.64
C MET A 683 -40.88 59.73 37.57
N ASP A 684 -41.26 60.98 37.32
CA ASP A 684 -40.80 62.16 38.05
C ASP A 684 -41.96 62.82 38.81
N ILE A 685 -41.78 63.07 40.10
CA ILE A 685 -42.84 63.60 40.95
C ILE A 685 -42.64 65.11 41.07
N ASN A 686 -43.31 65.88 40.20
CA ASN A 686 -43.21 67.35 40.15
C ASN A 686 -44.35 68.06 40.88
#